data_AF-A0A2W2DU12-F1
#
_entry.id   AF-A0A2W2DU12-F1
#
_cell.length_a   1.000
_cell.length_b   1.000
_cell.length_c   1.000
_cell.angle_alpha   90.00
_cell.angle_beta   90.00
_cell.angle_gamma   90.00
#
_symmetry.space_group_name_H-M   'P 1'
#
loop_
_entity.id
_entity.type
_entity.pdbx_description
1 polymer ?
#
loop_
_entity_poly.entity_id
_entity_poly.type
_entity_poly.pdbx_seq_one_letter_code
_entity_poly.pdbx_strand_id
1 'polypeptide(L)'
;MPAQAFGQTATVAQMQAEPNQVQDVTVVQGDGYATLAWTHVDGATDYQIERTPIAEDGTATGNAVIVGVWRPNRQINNDKPTFADAGFAPGNRFQWRVRARFGTTAQPYSTAVSGATNAHWGNLSTPGQNLRTQWEDTLGAQYTSDVNEYAYTAAIDELSERVRVVEIGRTINNRPINMFVIGYPTPPATPEAVAATNPLAVNCNVHGNEPGDREACFIMARQLAFTDDAATLDRLSKTTVLIVPTINGDGRAANSRGNSTGQDLNRDYSLIRQPETQAFVEMVRDYRPIASYDGHEYGNTNTGDLPMLSPRHQNVAQGIFDESQNMIEGHMYTQGAKDGWWACPYGCTGASVGLGEETILRNTLGLKNTVNSLLELRSSGGPTRPDEGNTANNRRRKTYSALWTFTQFFAYHSANASNITTARAEAIKFQSANTGRIVFRGSRPIPAHPAPHPGDTPPPLDAPGQDQILNQPPCAYKLTEAQYNGARTDGPTGRQTTVAQRLAAHGWKVIKVADGYLVPLSQPERGLVPLLLDGQAAEGLVDGERIAPTLTGTHNGPLTVSGVACLAGATVRGPIKVQPGATLIVNGSSINGPVDASGAAGFVLTASTVQGPVNATGVRGPVVLVGNKISGPVNVVNNTGVAPLVAGNTVNGPLSCTGNTHAPVNLEVANTVSGPKSSQCARV
;
A
#
# COMPACT_ATOMS: atom_id res chain seq x y z
N MET A 1 -7.59 13.29 22.00
CA MET A 1 -6.46 13.84 22.81
C MET A 1 -6.33 12.93 24.02
N PRO A 2 -5.24 12.15 24.19
CA PRO A 2 -5.11 11.35 25.40
C PRO A 2 -4.82 12.27 26.59
N ALA A 3 -5.48 12.01 27.72
CA ALA A 3 -5.23 12.70 28.97
C ALA A 3 -3.76 12.51 29.38
N GLN A 4 -3.03 13.60 29.56
CA GLN A 4 -1.67 13.58 30.09
C GLN A 4 -1.71 13.09 31.53
N ALA A 5 -1.44 11.81 31.74
CA ALA A 5 -1.10 11.28 33.06
C ALA A 5 0.37 11.64 33.33
N PHE A 6 0.60 12.79 33.95
CA PHE A 6 1.91 13.13 34.49
C PHE A 6 2.22 12.17 35.66
N GLY A 7 3.28 11.37 35.53
CA GLY A 7 3.80 10.60 36.65
C GLY A 7 4.22 11.53 37.80
N GLN A 8 3.85 11.18 39.03
CA GLN A 8 4.26 11.93 40.22
C GLN A 8 5.77 11.83 40.42
N THR A 9 6.43 12.98 40.45
CA THR A 9 7.80 13.11 40.94
C THR A 9 7.79 12.98 42.46
N ALA A 10 8.49 11.99 43.02
CA ALA A 10 8.73 11.96 44.46
C ALA A 10 9.58 13.19 44.85
N THR A 11 9.15 13.92 45.89
CA THR A 11 9.90 15.04 46.46
C THR A 11 11.15 14.52 47.17
N VAL A 12 12.26 14.47 46.45
CA VAL A 12 13.60 14.23 46.99
C VAL A 12 14.37 15.55 46.96
N ALA A 13 15.07 15.87 48.05
CA ALA A 13 15.99 17.00 48.11
C ALA A 13 16.90 17.00 46.86
N GLN A 14 17.09 18.17 46.23
CA GLN A 14 17.96 18.33 45.05
C GLN A 14 19.41 18.00 45.42
N MET A 15 19.77 16.71 45.37
CA MET A 15 21.16 16.31 45.20
C MET A 15 21.61 16.86 43.84
N GLN A 16 22.73 17.56 43.81
CA GLN A 16 23.36 17.96 42.55
C GLN A 16 23.59 16.71 41.70
N ALA A 17 23.15 16.77 40.43
CA ALA A 17 23.36 15.68 39.50
C ALA A 17 24.86 15.38 39.37
N GLU A 18 25.21 14.09 39.32
CA GLU A 18 26.60 13.69 39.09
C GLU A 18 27.06 14.11 37.69
N PRO A 19 28.37 14.32 37.46
CA PRO A 19 28.88 14.60 36.13
C PRO A 19 28.40 13.56 35.10
N ASN A 20 27.88 14.03 33.96
CA ASN A 20 27.35 13.20 32.86
C ASN A 20 26.14 12.32 33.21
N GLN A 21 25.52 12.50 34.38
CA GLN A 21 24.27 11.85 34.74
C GLN A 21 23.15 12.33 33.81
N VAL A 22 22.40 11.39 33.24
CA VAL A 22 21.22 11.72 32.42
C VAL A 22 20.15 12.38 33.28
N GLN A 23 19.58 13.49 32.79
CA GLN A 23 18.55 14.27 33.48
C GLN A 23 17.25 14.30 32.70
N ASP A 24 16.18 14.74 33.37
CA ASP A 24 14.85 14.99 32.80
C ASP A 24 14.25 13.78 32.07
N VAL A 25 14.47 12.58 32.60
CA VAL A 25 13.83 11.38 32.06
C VAL A 25 12.32 11.50 32.25
N THR A 26 11.58 11.36 31.16
CA THR A 26 10.12 11.30 31.13
C THR A 26 9.66 9.99 30.49
N VAL A 27 8.49 9.51 30.89
CA VAL A 27 7.89 8.29 30.36
C VAL A 27 6.44 8.57 29.97
N VAL A 28 6.10 8.34 28.71
CA VAL A 28 4.74 8.50 28.16
C VAL A 28 4.26 7.16 27.65
N GLN A 29 3.08 6.71 28.08
CA GLN A 29 2.54 5.41 27.72
C GLN A 29 1.85 5.45 26.35
N GLY A 30 2.13 4.43 25.52
CA GLY A 30 1.41 4.12 24.29
C GLY A 30 0.73 2.75 24.39
N ASP A 31 0.21 2.25 23.26
CA ASP A 31 -0.39 0.92 23.19
C ASP A 31 0.70 -0.15 23.14
N GLY A 32 0.97 -0.77 24.28
CA GLY A 32 1.96 -1.86 24.42
C GLY A 32 3.43 -1.43 24.32
N TYR A 33 3.69 -0.12 24.42
CA TYR A 33 5.02 0.46 24.56
C TYR A 33 4.99 1.70 25.47
N ALA A 34 6.16 2.16 25.90
CA ALA A 34 6.37 3.39 26.64
C ALA A 34 7.48 4.20 25.96
N THR A 35 7.20 5.46 25.64
CA THR A 35 8.19 6.40 25.13
C THR A 35 8.98 6.97 26.30
N LEU A 36 10.27 6.69 26.35
CA LEU A 36 11.21 7.40 27.22
C LEU A 36 11.83 8.56 26.46
N ALA A 37 11.98 9.73 27.08
CA ALA A 37 12.71 10.86 26.55
C ALA A 37 13.60 11.48 27.64
N TRP A 38 14.76 12.04 27.27
CA TRP A 38 15.71 12.62 28.23
C TRP A 38 16.56 13.74 27.62
N THR A 39 17.21 14.51 28.47
CA THR A 39 18.16 15.55 28.05
C THR A 39 19.45 14.93 27.53
N HIS A 40 19.87 15.33 26.32
CA HIS A 40 21.11 14.86 25.71
C HIS A 40 22.34 15.18 26.58
N VAL A 41 23.26 14.21 26.69
CA VAL A 41 24.55 14.35 27.37
C VAL A 41 25.65 14.45 26.33
N ASP A 42 26.34 15.59 26.28
CA ASP A 42 27.44 15.81 25.34
C ASP A 42 28.53 14.74 25.47
N GLY A 43 29.01 14.23 24.32
CA GLY A 43 29.99 13.16 24.26
C GLY A 43 29.43 11.74 24.44
N ALA A 44 28.12 11.60 24.70
CA ALA A 44 27.46 10.30 24.73
C ALA A 44 27.56 9.60 23.37
N THR A 45 28.12 8.39 23.37
CA THR A 45 28.21 7.54 22.18
C THR A 45 26.91 6.76 21.97
N ASP A 46 26.29 6.33 23.06
CA ASP A 46 24.97 5.71 23.11
C ASP A 46 24.37 5.82 24.53
N TYR A 47 23.13 5.36 24.68
CA TYR A 47 22.46 5.29 25.99
C TYR A 47 21.93 3.87 26.24
N GLN A 48 22.00 3.44 27.50
CA GLN A 48 21.36 2.21 27.96
C GLN A 48 20.09 2.54 28.73
N ILE A 49 19.01 1.87 28.36
CA ILE A 49 17.70 1.99 28.99
C ILE A 49 17.48 0.75 29.85
N GLU A 50 17.31 0.96 31.15
CA GLU A 50 17.02 -0.08 32.12
C GLU A 50 15.56 -0.03 32.55
N ARG A 51 14.94 -1.21 32.66
CA ARG A 51 13.59 -1.41 33.20
C ARG A 51 13.63 -2.41 34.34
N THR A 52 12.95 -2.08 35.45
CA THR A 52 12.77 -2.98 36.59
C THR A 52 11.27 -3.15 36.85
N PRO A 53 10.72 -4.37 36.88
CA PRO A 53 9.33 -4.58 37.30
C PRO A 53 9.18 -4.27 38.80
N ILE A 54 8.11 -3.56 39.16
CA ILE A 54 7.85 -3.14 40.54
C ILE A 54 6.40 -3.43 40.96
N ALA A 55 6.18 -3.55 42.26
CA ALA A 55 4.85 -3.59 42.87
C ALA A 55 4.29 -2.17 43.04
N GLU A 56 3.06 -2.07 43.56
CA GLU A 56 2.41 -0.78 43.81
C GLU A 56 3.15 0.07 44.85
N ASP A 57 3.75 -0.57 45.86
CA ASP A 57 4.58 0.07 46.88
C ASP A 57 5.99 0.45 46.41
N GLY A 58 6.31 0.20 45.13
CA GLY A 58 7.61 0.50 44.53
C GLY A 58 8.69 -0.56 44.76
N THR A 59 8.39 -1.65 45.46
CA THR A 59 9.36 -2.74 45.65
C THR A 59 9.58 -3.50 44.34
N ALA A 60 10.82 -3.91 44.08
CA ALA A 60 11.14 -4.67 42.87
C ALA A 60 10.51 -6.07 42.93
N THR A 61 9.76 -6.44 41.90
CA THR A 61 9.12 -7.76 41.76
C THR A 61 9.92 -8.71 40.86
N GLY A 62 11.05 -8.23 40.33
CA GLY A 62 11.95 -8.97 39.47
C GLY A 62 13.22 -8.19 39.20
N ASN A 63 14.09 -8.76 38.36
CA ASN A 63 15.40 -8.19 38.07
C ASN A 63 15.30 -6.96 37.17
N ALA A 64 16.21 -6.01 37.40
CA ALA A 64 16.49 -4.94 36.45
C ALA A 64 17.13 -5.50 35.17
N VAL A 65 16.66 -5.07 34.01
CA VAL A 65 17.16 -5.50 32.71
C VAL A 65 17.41 -4.32 31.79
N ILE A 66 18.43 -4.41 30.93
CA ILE A 66 18.62 -3.44 29.85
C ILE A 66 17.65 -3.83 28.73
N VAL A 67 16.65 -2.99 28.50
CA VAL A 67 15.65 -3.20 27.45
C VAL A 67 16.08 -2.65 26.10
N GLY A 68 17.00 -1.68 26.13
CA GLY A 68 17.38 -0.92 24.95
C GLY A 68 18.78 -0.36 24.98
N VAL A 69 19.38 -0.28 23.81
CA VAL A 69 20.56 0.55 23.56
C VAL A 69 20.21 1.55 22.46
N TRP A 70 20.09 2.82 22.83
CA TRP A 70 19.85 3.92 21.90
C TRP A 70 21.15 4.38 21.26
N ARG A 71 21.18 4.59 19.94
CA ARG A 71 22.35 5.07 19.19
C ARG A 71 21.97 6.26 18.30
N PRO A 72 22.90 7.17 17.96
CA PRO A 72 22.59 8.33 17.12
C PRO A 72 22.02 8.01 15.73
N ASN A 73 22.34 6.85 15.15
CA ASN A 73 21.75 6.44 13.87
C ASN A 73 20.31 5.90 14.01
N ARG A 74 19.69 5.97 15.20
CA ARG A 74 18.28 5.59 15.40
C ARG A 74 17.30 6.71 15.10
N GLN A 75 17.76 7.96 15.07
CA GLN A 75 16.87 9.12 15.04
C GLN A 75 17.28 10.15 14.02
N ILE A 76 16.28 10.92 13.59
CA ILE A 76 16.47 12.10 12.76
C ILE A 76 16.79 13.36 13.58
N ASN A 77 16.68 13.29 14.91
CA ASN A 77 16.96 14.39 15.84
C ASN A 77 17.69 13.88 17.10
N ASN A 78 19.02 13.89 17.06
CA ASN A 78 19.86 13.31 18.12
C ASN A 78 19.96 14.17 19.38
N ASP A 79 19.57 15.45 19.31
CA ASP A 79 19.60 16.38 20.43
C ASP A 79 18.43 16.16 21.39
N LYS A 80 17.41 15.41 20.96
CA LYS A 80 16.21 15.09 21.76
C LYS A 80 15.98 13.58 21.76
N PRO A 81 16.86 12.81 22.41
CA PRO A 81 16.82 11.36 22.32
C PRO A 81 15.56 10.79 22.98
N THR A 82 14.98 9.80 22.30
CA THR A 82 13.80 9.06 22.76
C THR A 82 13.94 7.56 22.51
N PHE A 83 13.23 6.73 23.27
CA PHE A 83 13.27 5.28 23.10
C PHE A 83 11.91 4.64 23.40
N ALA A 84 11.40 3.85 22.46
CA ALA A 84 10.19 3.07 22.64
C ALA A 84 10.53 1.78 23.39
N ASP A 85 10.38 1.76 24.71
CA ASP A 85 10.44 0.53 25.49
C ASP A 85 9.16 -0.28 25.27
N ALA A 86 9.29 -1.55 24.90
CA ALA A 86 8.17 -2.41 24.57
C ALA A 86 8.49 -3.86 25.00
N GLY A 87 7.65 -4.80 24.57
CA GLY A 87 7.86 -6.22 24.87
C GLY A 87 7.50 -6.61 26.31
N PHE A 88 7.08 -5.68 27.16
CA PHE A 88 6.47 -5.98 28.45
C PHE A 88 5.04 -6.52 28.30
N ALA A 89 4.50 -7.12 29.37
CA ALA A 89 3.06 -7.39 29.46
C ALA A 89 2.32 -6.09 29.81
N PRO A 90 1.35 -5.63 29.00
CA PRO A 90 0.62 -4.38 29.24
C PRO A 90 -0.13 -4.40 30.58
N GLY A 91 -0.20 -3.25 31.25
CA GLY A 91 -0.81 -3.08 32.57
C GLY A 91 0.16 -3.27 33.75
N ASN A 92 1.35 -3.81 33.51
CA ASN A 92 2.36 -3.96 34.54
C ASN A 92 2.97 -2.61 34.95
N ARG A 93 3.52 -2.55 36.17
CA ARG A 93 4.26 -1.39 36.71
C ARG A 93 5.76 -1.60 36.59
N PHE A 94 6.46 -0.53 36.21
CA PHE A 94 7.90 -0.54 36.06
C PHE A 94 8.54 0.71 36.63
N GLN A 95 9.83 0.58 36.93
CA GLN A 95 10.77 1.65 37.16
C GLN A 95 11.77 1.69 35.99
N TRP A 96 12.01 2.87 35.44
CA TRP A 96 12.94 3.12 34.34
C TRP A 96 14.11 4.00 34.78
N ARG A 97 15.29 3.70 34.25
CA ARG A 97 16.50 4.53 34.36
C ARG A 97 17.24 4.57 33.03
N VAL A 98 17.88 5.69 32.74
CA VAL A 98 18.71 5.85 31.54
C VAL A 98 20.11 6.26 31.95
N ARG A 99 21.13 5.73 31.27
CA ARG A 99 22.51 6.20 31.42
C ARG A 99 23.19 6.40 30.08
N ALA A 100 24.04 7.41 29.98
CA ALA A 100 24.94 7.59 28.85
C ALA A 100 26.10 6.59 28.91
N ARG A 101 26.72 6.31 27.76
CA ARG A 101 28.03 5.67 27.68
C ARG A 101 28.98 6.47 26.81
N PHE A 102 30.23 6.61 27.26
CA PHE A 102 31.32 7.21 26.51
C PHE A 102 32.22 6.09 26.01
N GLY A 103 32.11 5.76 24.73
CA GLY A 103 32.56 4.49 24.19
C GLY A 103 31.82 3.33 24.86
N THR A 104 32.54 2.52 25.62
CA THR A 104 31.96 1.42 26.42
C THR A 104 31.76 1.78 27.90
N THR A 105 32.29 2.91 28.36
CA THR A 105 32.30 3.33 29.77
C THR A 105 30.93 3.86 30.18
N ALA A 106 30.26 3.16 31.09
CA ALA A 106 29.00 3.57 31.67
C ALA A 106 29.13 4.82 32.54
N GLN A 107 28.23 5.78 32.34
CA GLN A 107 28.04 6.94 33.22
C GLN A 107 26.96 6.63 34.28
N PRO A 108 26.80 7.49 35.31
CA PRO A 108 25.75 7.33 36.30
C PRO A 108 24.34 7.26 35.68
N TYR A 109 23.46 6.46 36.29
CA TYR A 109 22.05 6.41 35.90
C TYR A 109 21.32 7.68 36.30
N SER A 110 20.34 8.07 35.51
CA SER A 110 19.35 9.07 35.86
C SER A 110 18.64 8.73 37.17
N THR A 111 18.00 9.73 37.77
CA THR A 111 16.92 9.50 38.73
C THR A 111 15.89 8.56 38.10
N ALA A 112 15.38 7.64 38.91
CA ALA A 112 14.40 6.66 38.46
C ALA A 112 13.03 7.30 38.24
N VAL A 113 12.34 6.86 37.19
CA VAL A 113 10.94 7.22 36.93
C VAL A 113 10.11 5.94 37.02
N SER A 114 9.02 5.95 37.77
CA SER A 114 8.17 4.78 37.97
C SER A 114 6.74 5.03 37.53
N GLY A 115 6.06 4.01 37.00
CA GLY A 115 4.69 4.15 36.52
C GLY A 115 4.07 2.84 36.06
N ALA A 116 2.75 2.84 35.94
CA ALA A 116 2.01 1.76 35.28
C ALA A 116 2.04 1.96 33.76
N THR A 117 2.14 0.86 33.03
CA THR A 117 1.89 0.83 31.58
C THR A 117 0.39 0.75 31.31
N ASN A 118 -0.04 1.18 30.13
CA ASN A 118 -1.43 0.99 29.72
C ASN A 118 -1.76 -0.50 29.68
N ALA A 119 -2.95 -0.88 30.15
CA ALA A 119 -3.49 -2.21 29.91
C ALA A 119 -3.81 -2.41 28.42
N HIS A 120 -4.19 -3.63 28.01
CA HIS A 120 -4.76 -3.85 26.68
C HIS A 120 -5.92 -2.88 26.44
N TRP A 121 -5.95 -2.25 25.27
CA TRP A 121 -7.00 -1.31 24.91
C TRP A 121 -8.40 -1.94 25.06
N GLY A 122 -9.36 -1.12 25.48
CA GLY A 122 -10.77 -1.48 25.60
C GLY A 122 -11.18 -1.88 27.02
N ASN A 123 -12.42 -1.55 27.39
CA ASN A 123 -12.99 -1.90 28.69
C ASN A 123 -13.48 -3.36 28.67
N LEU A 124 -12.99 -4.17 29.62
CA LEU A 124 -13.38 -5.58 29.77
C LEU A 124 -14.88 -5.78 30.09
N SER A 125 -15.56 -4.73 30.56
CA SER A 125 -17.01 -4.75 30.84
C SER A 125 -17.87 -4.30 29.65
N THR A 126 -17.26 -3.81 28.57
CA THR A 126 -17.98 -3.32 27.38
C THR A 126 -17.95 -4.40 26.28
N PRO A 127 -19.10 -4.87 25.79
CA PRO A 127 -19.17 -5.82 24.68
C PRO A 127 -18.37 -5.33 23.46
N GLY A 128 -17.62 -6.23 22.83
CA GLY A 128 -16.76 -5.92 21.68
C GLY A 128 -15.38 -5.39 22.10
N GLN A 129 -15.31 -4.38 22.98
CA GLN A 129 -14.03 -3.89 23.51
C GLN A 129 -13.30 -4.95 24.36
N ASN A 130 -14.05 -5.88 24.95
CA ASN A 130 -13.53 -6.98 25.76
C ASN A 130 -13.02 -8.18 24.93
N LEU A 131 -13.26 -8.24 23.62
CA LEU A 131 -12.75 -9.31 22.76
C LEU A 131 -11.22 -9.33 22.81
N ARG A 132 -10.59 -10.51 22.87
CA ARG A 132 -9.13 -10.69 22.84
C ARG A 132 -8.77 -11.77 21.84
N THR A 133 -7.65 -11.59 21.15
CA THR A 133 -7.06 -12.70 20.39
C THR A 133 -6.36 -13.67 21.33
N GLN A 134 -6.14 -14.92 20.89
CA GLN A 134 -5.32 -15.89 21.66
C GLN A 134 -3.91 -15.34 21.93
N TRP A 135 -3.37 -14.54 21.01
CA TRP A 135 -2.10 -13.86 21.23
C TRP A 135 -2.15 -12.87 22.39
N GLU A 136 -3.21 -12.08 22.51
CA GLU A 136 -3.39 -11.17 23.64
C GLU A 136 -3.56 -11.95 24.96
N ASP A 137 -4.42 -12.97 24.99
CA ASP A 137 -4.71 -13.75 26.21
C ASP A 137 -3.49 -14.49 26.75
N THR A 138 -2.63 -14.97 25.84
CA THR A 138 -1.38 -15.65 26.21
C THR A 138 -0.20 -14.71 26.36
N LEU A 139 -0.43 -13.39 26.27
CA LEU A 139 0.60 -12.37 26.27
C LEU A 139 1.71 -12.68 25.26
N GLY A 140 1.39 -13.14 24.06
CA GLY A 140 2.34 -13.48 23.00
C GLY A 140 3.09 -14.79 23.18
N ALA A 141 2.77 -15.61 24.19
CA ALA A 141 3.32 -16.96 24.30
C ALA A 141 2.86 -17.86 23.13
N GLN A 142 1.65 -17.64 22.62
CA GLN A 142 1.12 -18.28 21.41
C GLN A 142 0.63 -17.23 20.42
N TYR A 143 0.71 -17.54 19.14
CA TYR A 143 0.03 -16.75 18.11
C TYR A 143 -1.39 -17.27 17.91
N THR A 144 -2.27 -16.39 17.43
CA THR A 144 -3.65 -16.75 17.17
C THR A 144 -3.73 -17.82 16.09
N SER A 145 -4.40 -18.93 16.38
CA SER A 145 -4.69 -20.01 15.42
C SER A 145 -5.69 -19.55 14.34
N ASP A 146 -5.86 -20.35 13.29
CA ASP A 146 -6.90 -20.12 12.28
C ASP A 146 -8.31 -20.25 12.87
N VAL A 147 -8.55 -21.25 13.72
CA VAL A 147 -9.83 -21.42 14.44
C VAL A 147 -10.18 -20.19 15.28
N ASN A 148 -9.23 -19.67 16.05
CA ASN A 148 -9.44 -18.50 16.90
C ASN A 148 -9.56 -17.21 16.08
N GLU A 149 -8.86 -17.10 14.96
CA GLU A 149 -9.04 -16.00 14.01
C GLU A 149 -10.47 -15.98 13.45
N TYR A 150 -11.00 -17.12 13.00
CA TYR A 150 -12.34 -17.17 12.43
C TYR A 150 -13.40 -16.77 13.46
N ALA A 151 -13.31 -17.29 14.69
CA ALA A 151 -14.19 -16.91 15.78
C ALA A 151 -14.09 -15.41 16.10
N TYR A 152 -12.86 -14.86 16.15
CA TYR A 152 -12.62 -13.44 16.44
C TYR A 152 -13.17 -12.53 15.33
N THR A 153 -12.94 -12.87 14.05
CA THR A 153 -13.46 -12.09 12.91
C THR A 153 -14.98 -12.08 12.89
N ALA A 154 -15.63 -13.23 13.12
CA ALA A 154 -17.09 -13.33 13.19
C ALA A 154 -17.67 -12.53 14.37
N ALA A 155 -17.04 -12.58 15.54
CA ALA A 155 -17.49 -11.84 16.71
C ALA A 155 -17.41 -10.31 16.51
N ILE A 156 -16.37 -9.80 15.86
CA ILE A 156 -16.29 -8.36 15.55
C ILE A 156 -17.39 -7.95 14.57
N ASP A 157 -17.60 -8.74 13.50
CA ASP A 157 -18.64 -8.50 12.49
C ASP A 157 -20.04 -8.47 13.10
N GLU A 158 -20.33 -9.40 14.02
CA GLU A 158 -21.63 -9.49 14.71
C GLU A 158 -21.86 -8.32 15.68
N LEU A 159 -20.82 -7.86 16.39
CA LEU A 159 -20.95 -6.90 17.47
C LEU A 159 -20.82 -5.43 17.05
N SER A 160 -20.28 -5.13 15.86
CA SER A 160 -20.01 -3.76 15.41
C SER A 160 -20.71 -3.41 14.10
N GLU A 161 -21.62 -2.44 14.15
CA GLU A 161 -22.20 -1.84 12.92
C GLU A 161 -21.16 -1.16 12.02
N ARG A 162 -19.96 -0.88 12.55
CA ARG A 162 -18.86 -0.25 11.80
C ARG A 162 -18.05 -1.24 10.98
N VAL A 163 -18.29 -2.53 11.13
CA VAL A 163 -17.50 -3.59 10.49
C VAL A 163 -18.39 -4.45 9.60
N ARG A 164 -17.85 -4.78 8.43
CA ARG A 164 -18.35 -5.86 7.58
C ARG A 164 -17.19 -6.77 7.20
N VAL A 165 -17.26 -8.04 7.54
CA VAL A 165 -16.28 -9.04 7.10
C VAL A 165 -16.69 -9.62 5.74
N VAL A 166 -15.72 -9.69 4.82
CA VAL A 166 -15.91 -10.20 3.47
C VAL A 166 -14.88 -11.29 3.20
N GLU A 167 -15.32 -12.48 2.83
CA GLU A 167 -14.43 -13.50 2.27
C GLU A 167 -14.08 -13.09 0.83
N ILE A 168 -12.82 -12.71 0.59
CA ILE A 168 -12.34 -12.27 -0.74
C ILE A 168 -11.80 -13.43 -1.58
N GLY A 169 -11.59 -14.60 -0.97
CA GLY A 169 -11.13 -15.80 -1.66
C GLY A 169 -10.81 -16.93 -0.69
N ARG A 170 -10.25 -18.02 -1.23
CA ARG A 170 -9.81 -19.17 -0.44
C ARG A 170 -8.45 -19.67 -0.87
N THR A 171 -7.65 -20.12 0.11
CA THR A 171 -6.35 -20.74 -0.13
C THR A 171 -6.48 -22.06 -0.89
N ILE A 172 -5.34 -22.66 -1.24
CA ILE A 172 -5.29 -23.99 -1.86
C ILE A 172 -5.93 -25.06 -0.96
N ASN A 173 -5.63 -25.06 0.35
CA ASN A 173 -6.26 -25.95 1.32
C ASN A 173 -7.62 -25.44 1.83
N ASN A 174 -8.29 -24.56 1.08
CA ASN A 174 -9.67 -24.13 1.29
C ASN A 174 -9.90 -23.32 2.59
N ARG A 175 -8.88 -22.64 3.11
CA ARG A 175 -9.03 -21.68 4.21
C ARG A 175 -9.58 -20.35 3.67
N PRO A 176 -10.56 -19.72 4.33
CA PRO A 176 -11.07 -18.42 3.92
C PRO A 176 -9.99 -17.34 4.05
N ILE A 177 -9.99 -16.41 3.10
CA ILE A 177 -9.23 -15.17 3.13
C ILE A 177 -10.22 -14.06 3.42
N ASN A 178 -10.22 -13.58 4.67
CA ASN A 178 -11.17 -12.58 5.13
C ASN A 178 -10.56 -11.17 5.07
N MET A 179 -11.40 -10.21 4.70
CA MET A 179 -11.12 -8.78 4.75
C MET A 179 -12.12 -8.11 5.69
N PHE A 180 -11.63 -7.30 6.63
CA PHE A 180 -12.48 -6.34 7.35
C PHE A 180 -12.69 -5.10 6.48
N VAL A 181 -13.94 -4.68 6.31
CA VAL A 181 -14.33 -3.39 5.75
C VAL A 181 -14.85 -2.53 6.90
N ILE A 182 -14.13 -1.47 7.26
CA ILE A 182 -14.41 -0.68 8.45
C ILE A 182 -14.71 0.77 8.09
N GLY A 183 -15.87 1.29 8.52
CA GLY A 183 -16.29 2.67 8.27
C GLY A 183 -17.32 3.15 9.29
N TYR A 184 -17.57 4.47 9.34
CA TYR A 184 -18.47 5.06 10.35
C TYR A 184 -19.64 5.86 9.71
N PRO A 185 -20.88 5.72 10.21
CA PRO A 185 -21.34 4.81 11.27
C PRO A 185 -21.42 3.34 10.83
N THR A 186 -21.54 3.08 9.53
CA THR A 186 -21.49 1.76 8.90
C THR A 186 -20.66 1.85 7.62
N PRO A 187 -19.88 0.82 7.25
CA PRO A 187 -19.15 0.82 5.99
C PRO A 187 -20.11 0.78 4.80
N PRO A 188 -19.76 1.40 3.65
CA PRO A 188 -20.55 1.28 2.43
C PRO A 188 -20.73 -0.18 1.98
N ALA A 189 -21.89 -0.46 1.38
CA ALA A 189 -22.31 -1.83 1.06
C ALA A 189 -21.61 -2.45 -0.17
N THR A 190 -21.17 -1.64 -1.13
CA THR A 190 -20.57 -2.13 -2.40
C THR A 190 -19.11 -1.70 -2.55
N PRO A 191 -18.27 -2.44 -3.29
CA PRO A 191 -16.91 -2.03 -3.59
C PRO A 191 -16.82 -0.63 -4.22
N GLU A 192 -17.73 -0.29 -5.14
CA GLU A 192 -17.79 1.03 -5.77
C GLU A 192 -18.07 2.16 -4.76
N ALA A 193 -18.96 1.91 -3.80
CA ALA A 193 -19.27 2.89 -2.77
C ALA A 193 -18.11 3.02 -1.77
N VAL A 194 -17.38 1.94 -1.48
CA VAL A 194 -16.15 1.98 -0.68
C VAL A 194 -15.05 2.77 -1.41
N ALA A 195 -14.82 2.51 -2.70
CA ALA A 195 -13.85 3.24 -3.51
C ALA A 195 -14.08 4.76 -3.50
N ALA A 196 -15.34 5.19 -3.48
CA ALA A 196 -15.71 6.61 -3.39
C ALA A 196 -15.34 7.28 -2.05
N THR A 197 -14.95 6.51 -1.03
CA THR A 197 -14.50 7.02 0.28
C THR A 197 -12.99 7.24 0.35
N ASN A 198 -12.25 7.08 -0.76
CA ASN A 198 -10.78 7.11 -0.75
C ASN A 198 -10.20 6.10 0.25
N PRO A 199 -10.42 4.78 0.06
CA PRO A 199 -10.07 3.79 1.07
C PRO A 199 -8.56 3.59 1.21
N LEU A 200 -8.14 3.15 2.39
CA LEU A 200 -6.80 2.63 2.64
C LEU A 200 -6.84 1.12 2.91
N ALA A 201 -5.76 0.41 2.59
CA ALA A 201 -5.64 -1.02 2.80
C ALA A 201 -4.40 -1.42 3.63
N VAL A 202 -4.51 -2.51 4.40
CA VAL A 202 -3.37 -3.14 5.09
C VAL A 202 -3.39 -4.65 4.83
N ASN A 203 -2.30 -5.19 4.29
CA ASN A 203 -2.05 -6.62 4.14
C ASN A 203 -1.06 -7.08 5.22
N CYS A 204 -1.42 -8.08 6.03
CA CYS A 204 -0.72 -8.29 7.31
C CYS A 204 -0.01 -9.64 7.46
N ASN A 205 -0.17 -10.60 6.53
CA ASN A 205 0.47 -11.93 6.68
C ASN A 205 0.63 -12.66 5.35
N VAL A 206 1.40 -12.07 4.42
CA VAL A 206 1.72 -12.72 3.15
C VAL A 206 2.70 -13.89 3.32
N HIS A 207 3.63 -13.78 4.28
CA HIS A 207 4.45 -14.90 4.71
C HIS A 207 3.89 -15.48 6.01
N GLY A 208 3.47 -16.74 5.98
CA GLY A 208 2.79 -17.37 7.12
C GLY A 208 3.61 -17.46 8.40
N ASN A 209 4.94 -17.46 8.31
CA ASN A 209 5.85 -17.46 9.46
C ASN A 209 6.18 -16.05 10.01
N GLU A 210 5.54 -14.99 9.50
CA GLU A 210 5.73 -13.59 9.88
C GLU A 210 4.44 -12.97 10.50
N PRO A 211 3.97 -13.46 11.66
CA PRO A 211 2.63 -13.11 12.20
C PRO A 211 2.58 -11.82 13.03
N GLY A 212 3.66 -11.05 13.18
CA GLY A 212 3.66 -9.81 13.99
C GLY A 212 2.62 -8.79 13.52
N ASP A 213 2.61 -8.45 12.24
CA ASP A 213 1.65 -7.54 11.62
C ASP A 213 0.22 -8.07 11.69
N ARG A 214 0.03 -9.38 11.55
CA ARG A 214 -1.28 -10.04 11.66
C ARG A 214 -1.96 -9.75 12.99
N GLU A 215 -1.25 -9.95 14.10
CA GLU A 215 -1.82 -9.69 15.43
C GLU A 215 -2.09 -8.20 15.64
N ALA A 216 -1.24 -7.32 15.10
CA ALA A 216 -1.47 -5.88 15.13
C ALA A 216 -2.76 -5.49 14.36
N CYS A 217 -3.00 -6.11 13.20
CA CYS A 217 -4.20 -5.90 12.41
C CYS A 217 -5.48 -6.33 13.14
N PHE A 218 -5.46 -7.41 13.93
CA PHE A 218 -6.61 -7.79 14.76
C PHE A 218 -6.87 -6.81 15.90
N ILE A 219 -5.81 -6.29 16.55
CA ILE A 219 -5.95 -5.28 17.59
C ILE A 219 -6.50 -3.98 16.99
N MET A 220 -5.96 -3.53 15.86
CA MET A 220 -6.42 -2.35 15.15
C MET A 220 -7.88 -2.48 14.68
N ALA A 221 -8.27 -3.64 14.14
CA ALA A 221 -9.65 -3.88 13.72
C ALA A 221 -10.63 -3.72 14.90
N ARG A 222 -10.31 -4.30 16.07
CA ARG A 222 -11.13 -4.11 17.30
C ARG A 222 -11.15 -2.66 17.77
N GLN A 223 -10.00 -1.97 17.75
CA GLN A 223 -9.94 -0.56 18.12
C GLN A 223 -10.86 0.29 17.24
N LEU A 224 -10.78 0.14 15.93
CA LEU A 224 -11.62 0.90 14.99
C LEU A 224 -13.11 0.51 15.10
N ALA A 225 -13.40 -0.76 15.37
CA ALA A 225 -14.77 -1.26 15.52
C ALA A 225 -15.50 -0.67 16.74
N PHE A 226 -14.78 -0.42 17.85
CA PHE A 226 -15.42 -0.13 19.15
C PHE A 226 -14.91 1.13 19.86
N THR A 227 -14.08 1.96 19.22
CA THR A 227 -13.60 3.22 19.82
C THR A 227 -14.70 4.27 19.95
N ASP A 228 -14.59 5.09 20.98
CA ASP A 228 -15.38 6.32 21.16
C ASP A 228 -14.52 7.59 20.99
N ASP A 229 -13.25 7.45 20.56
CA ASP A 229 -12.38 8.58 20.28
C ASP A 229 -12.90 9.38 19.08
N ALA A 230 -13.37 10.60 19.36
CA ALA A 230 -13.99 11.47 18.36
C ALA A 230 -13.10 11.75 17.14
N ALA A 231 -11.77 11.82 17.32
CA ALA A 231 -10.85 12.05 16.22
C ALA A 231 -10.76 10.84 15.28
N THR A 232 -10.78 9.62 15.83
CA THR A 232 -10.81 8.38 15.05
C THR A 232 -12.15 8.21 14.32
N LEU A 233 -13.28 8.51 14.98
CA LEU A 233 -14.60 8.47 14.35
C LEU A 233 -14.76 9.49 13.24
N ASP A 234 -14.24 10.71 13.41
CA ASP A 234 -14.21 11.74 12.37
C ASP A 234 -13.45 11.25 11.12
N ARG A 235 -12.32 10.56 11.30
CA ARG A 235 -11.56 9.95 10.18
C ARG A 235 -12.36 8.83 9.51
N LEU A 236 -12.93 7.90 10.27
CA LEU A 236 -13.74 6.80 9.74
C LEU A 236 -15.02 7.26 9.04
N SER A 237 -15.52 8.47 9.35
CA SER A 237 -16.66 9.06 8.64
C SER A 237 -16.32 9.51 7.21
N LYS A 238 -15.03 9.65 6.89
CA LYS A 238 -14.53 10.20 5.62
C LYS A 238 -13.85 9.15 4.74
N THR A 239 -13.44 8.02 5.31
CA THR A 239 -12.75 6.95 4.59
C THR A 239 -13.08 5.57 5.17
N THR A 240 -12.96 4.55 4.32
CA THR A 240 -13.07 3.15 4.71
C THR A 240 -11.69 2.54 4.89
N VAL A 241 -11.48 1.82 5.99
CA VAL A 241 -10.25 1.04 6.24
C VAL A 241 -10.49 -0.40 5.83
N LEU A 242 -9.61 -0.94 4.99
CA LEU A 242 -9.61 -2.33 4.54
C LEU A 242 -8.44 -3.06 5.20
N ILE A 243 -8.71 -4.17 5.88
CA ILE A 243 -7.66 -4.97 6.55
C ILE A 243 -7.78 -6.40 6.07
N VAL A 244 -6.70 -6.96 5.51
CA VAL A 244 -6.57 -8.38 5.18
C VAL A 244 -5.56 -8.99 6.17
N PRO A 245 -6.03 -9.58 7.29
CA PRO A 245 -5.15 -10.06 8.34
C PRO A 245 -4.30 -11.24 7.87
N THR A 246 -4.91 -12.16 7.13
CA THR A 246 -4.29 -13.43 6.74
C THR A 246 -4.61 -13.77 5.29
N ILE A 247 -3.75 -13.32 4.37
CA ILE A 247 -3.80 -13.75 2.96
C ILE A 247 -3.25 -15.17 2.79
N ASN A 248 -2.22 -15.56 3.55
CA ASN A 248 -1.56 -16.87 3.47
C ASN A 248 -1.95 -17.80 4.65
N GLY A 249 -3.24 -18.14 4.75
CA GLY A 249 -3.73 -18.99 5.84
C GLY A 249 -3.08 -20.38 5.89
N ASP A 250 -2.72 -20.93 4.73
CA ASP A 250 -2.04 -22.22 4.63
C ASP A 250 -0.62 -22.16 5.19
N GLY A 251 0.16 -21.16 4.76
CA GLY A 251 1.50 -20.94 5.27
C GLY A 251 1.49 -20.59 6.75
N ARG A 252 0.47 -19.84 7.22
CA ARG A 252 0.33 -19.50 8.64
C ARG A 252 0.16 -20.75 9.49
N ALA A 253 -0.73 -21.65 9.09
CA ALA A 253 -0.95 -22.92 9.78
C ALA A 253 0.30 -23.81 9.77
N ALA A 254 1.07 -23.81 8.68
CA ALA A 254 2.32 -24.58 8.54
C ALA A 254 3.57 -23.88 9.11
N ASN A 255 3.45 -22.63 9.57
CA ASN A 255 4.58 -21.76 9.92
C ASN A 255 5.65 -21.69 8.80
N SER A 256 5.21 -21.51 7.55
CA SER A 256 6.07 -21.40 6.37
C SER A 256 5.98 -20.03 5.73
N ARG A 257 7.04 -19.64 5.02
CA ARG A 257 7.09 -18.41 4.22
C ARG A 257 6.13 -18.47 3.03
N GLY A 258 6.26 -19.50 2.19
CA GLY A 258 5.37 -19.71 1.06
C GLY A 258 4.00 -20.27 1.44
N ASN A 259 3.08 -20.32 0.49
CA ASN A 259 1.80 -21.03 0.65
C ASN A 259 2.00 -22.56 0.59
N SER A 260 0.93 -23.34 0.53
CA SER A 260 0.99 -24.82 0.52
C SER A 260 1.63 -25.44 -0.72
N THR A 261 1.90 -24.68 -1.79
CA THR A 261 2.72 -25.15 -2.93
C THR A 261 4.19 -24.73 -2.84
N GLY A 262 4.57 -24.00 -1.78
CA GLY A 262 5.90 -23.43 -1.63
C GLY A 262 6.12 -22.11 -2.38
N GLN A 263 5.09 -21.58 -3.07
CA GLN A 263 5.19 -20.30 -3.76
C GLN A 263 5.36 -19.15 -2.75
N ASP A 264 6.38 -18.31 -2.94
CA ASP A 264 6.47 -17.01 -2.27
C ASP A 264 5.40 -16.09 -2.89
N LEU A 265 4.36 -15.79 -2.12
CA LEU A 265 3.25 -14.95 -2.57
C LEU A 265 3.67 -13.50 -2.80
N ASN A 266 4.70 -13.01 -2.10
CA ASN A 266 5.29 -11.70 -2.36
C ASN A 266 6.26 -11.72 -3.56
N ARG A 267 6.12 -12.72 -4.43
CA ARG A 267 6.69 -12.79 -5.78
C ARG A 267 5.63 -13.10 -6.82
N ASP A 268 4.36 -12.82 -6.54
CA ASP A 268 3.26 -13.28 -7.39
C ASP A 268 2.14 -12.25 -7.67
N TYR A 269 2.18 -11.04 -7.10
CA TYR A 269 1.05 -10.09 -7.22
C TYR A 269 0.84 -9.55 -8.64
N SER A 270 1.89 -9.45 -9.46
CA SER A 270 1.74 -9.12 -10.88
C SER A 270 1.38 -10.33 -11.74
N LEU A 271 1.76 -11.54 -11.34
CA LEU A 271 1.62 -12.75 -12.14
C LEU A 271 0.33 -13.51 -11.86
N ILE A 272 -0.24 -13.37 -10.66
CA ILE A 272 -1.51 -13.95 -10.22
C ILE A 272 -1.54 -15.46 -10.52
N ARG A 273 -0.51 -16.18 -10.06
CA ARG A 273 -0.43 -17.64 -10.21
C ARG A 273 -1.22 -18.36 -9.13
N GLN A 274 -1.31 -17.77 -7.94
CA GLN A 274 -1.92 -18.39 -6.77
C GLN A 274 -3.30 -17.80 -6.46
N PRO A 275 -4.24 -18.59 -5.90
CA PRO A 275 -5.56 -18.08 -5.53
C PRO A 275 -5.48 -16.98 -4.46
N GLU A 276 -4.46 -17.02 -3.60
CA GLU A 276 -4.24 -16.01 -2.57
C GLU A 276 -3.95 -14.61 -3.18
N THR A 277 -3.01 -14.52 -4.12
CA THR A 277 -2.68 -13.26 -4.80
C THR A 277 -3.78 -12.83 -5.75
N GLN A 278 -4.50 -13.77 -6.37
CA GLN A 278 -5.69 -13.46 -7.18
C GLN A 278 -6.75 -12.73 -6.36
N ALA A 279 -7.13 -13.28 -5.21
CA ALA A 279 -8.12 -12.69 -4.31
C ALA A 279 -7.73 -11.26 -3.90
N PHE A 280 -6.46 -11.03 -3.57
CA PHE A 280 -5.97 -9.71 -3.19
C PHE A 280 -5.96 -8.72 -4.34
N VAL A 281 -5.50 -9.13 -5.54
CA VAL A 281 -5.44 -8.23 -6.69
C VAL A 281 -6.85 -7.87 -7.20
N GLU A 282 -7.79 -8.80 -7.14
CA GLU A 282 -9.21 -8.52 -7.43
C GLU A 282 -9.80 -7.56 -6.40
N MET A 283 -9.48 -7.72 -5.11
CA MET A 283 -9.85 -6.75 -4.07
C MET A 283 -9.30 -5.35 -4.38
N VAL A 284 -8.02 -5.23 -4.79
CA VAL A 284 -7.42 -3.95 -5.18
C VAL A 284 -8.13 -3.35 -6.40
N ARG A 285 -8.48 -4.18 -7.39
CA ARG A 285 -9.24 -3.76 -8.59
C ARG A 285 -10.61 -3.21 -8.22
N ASP A 286 -11.33 -3.87 -7.31
CA ASP A 286 -12.73 -3.58 -7.04
C ASP A 286 -12.91 -2.48 -5.99
N TYR A 287 -12.16 -2.54 -4.89
CA TYR A 287 -12.24 -1.59 -3.78
C TYR A 287 -11.36 -0.35 -3.97
N ARG A 288 -10.37 -0.41 -4.87
CA ARG A 288 -9.54 0.74 -5.32
C ARG A 288 -8.94 1.57 -4.17
N PRO A 289 -8.22 0.96 -3.21
CA PRO A 289 -7.51 1.71 -2.18
C PRO A 289 -6.56 2.73 -2.81
N ILE A 290 -6.52 3.95 -2.27
CA ILE A 290 -5.61 5.01 -2.73
C ILE A 290 -4.26 4.95 -2.03
N ALA A 291 -4.23 4.31 -0.85
CA ALA A 291 -3.00 4.01 -0.13
C ALA A 291 -3.02 2.61 0.48
N SER A 292 -1.86 1.98 0.65
CA SER A 292 -1.76 0.64 1.25
C SER A 292 -0.46 0.39 2.00
N TYR A 293 -0.49 -0.52 2.97
CA TYR A 293 0.69 -1.04 3.67
C TYR A 293 0.80 -2.56 3.53
N ASP A 294 2.02 -3.07 3.38
CA ASP A 294 2.33 -4.51 3.29
C ASP A 294 3.26 -4.93 4.44
N GLY A 295 2.75 -5.72 5.38
CA GLY A 295 3.44 -6.14 6.59
C GLY A 295 4.28 -7.40 6.41
N HIS A 296 5.52 -7.35 6.88
CA HIS A 296 6.54 -8.40 6.84
C HIS A 296 7.41 -8.38 8.08
N GLU A 297 8.22 -9.44 8.23
CA GLU A 297 9.30 -9.47 9.19
C GLU A 297 10.68 -9.76 8.56
N TYR A 298 11.71 -9.07 9.05
CA TYR A 298 13.09 -9.21 8.59
C TYR A 298 14.01 -9.87 9.61
N GLY A 299 14.79 -10.84 9.14
CA GLY A 299 15.73 -11.67 9.93
C GLY A 299 16.96 -10.94 10.49
N ASN A 300 17.22 -9.69 10.10
CA ASN A 300 18.48 -9.03 10.43
C ASN A 300 18.45 -8.36 11.81
N THR A 301 19.23 -8.90 12.75
CA THR A 301 19.33 -8.41 14.14
C THR A 301 20.12 -7.11 14.29
N ASN A 302 20.55 -6.46 13.21
CA ASN A 302 21.28 -5.19 13.27
C ASN A 302 20.47 -4.03 12.65
N THR A 303 19.27 -4.31 12.14
CA THR A 303 18.41 -3.32 11.48
C THR A 303 17.53 -2.53 12.47
N GLY A 304 16.79 -1.56 11.93
CA GLY A 304 15.78 -0.76 12.62
C GLY A 304 14.70 -1.60 13.31
N ASP A 305 13.91 -0.98 14.19
CA ASP A 305 12.69 -1.61 14.68
C ASP A 305 11.64 -1.68 13.55
N LEU A 306 11.61 -0.64 12.71
CA LEU A 306 10.65 -0.43 11.63
C LEU A 306 11.34 -0.14 10.27
N PRO A 307 12.04 -1.10 9.66
CA PRO A 307 12.50 -0.97 8.28
C PRO A 307 11.33 -0.78 7.31
N MET A 308 11.33 0.31 6.54
CA MET A 308 10.26 0.70 5.63
C MET A 308 10.82 0.97 4.23
N LEU A 309 10.00 0.83 3.19
CA LEU A 309 10.42 1.15 1.82
C LEU A 309 9.22 1.41 0.91
N SER A 310 9.32 2.47 0.12
CA SER A 310 8.36 2.76 -0.93
C SER A 310 8.44 1.73 -2.08
N PRO A 311 7.48 1.74 -3.01
CA PRO A 311 7.71 1.19 -4.35
C PRO A 311 9.01 1.75 -4.93
N ARG A 312 9.81 0.90 -5.57
CA ARG A 312 11.06 1.31 -6.23
C ARG A 312 11.08 0.99 -7.71
N HIS A 313 10.14 0.21 -8.25
CA HIS A 313 10.12 -0.04 -9.70
C HIS A 313 10.07 1.29 -10.50
N GLN A 314 10.95 1.47 -11.50
CA GLN A 314 11.09 2.75 -12.21
C GLN A 314 9.85 3.18 -13.03
N ASN A 315 9.03 2.23 -13.50
CA ASN A 315 7.74 2.52 -14.16
C ASN A 315 6.63 3.03 -13.22
N VAL A 316 6.82 3.05 -11.89
CA VAL A 316 5.88 3.69 -10.96
C VAL A 316 5.84 5.19 -11.26
N ALA A 317 4.66 5.81 -11.23
CA ALA A 317 4.55 7.24 -11.48
C ALA A 317 5.29 8.05 -10.41
N GLN A 318 5.91 9.17 -10.81
CA GLN A 318 6.75 9.98 -9.92
C GLN A 318 5.99 10.45 -8.66
N GLY A 319 4.79 11.01 -8.81
CA GLY A 319 4.00 11.48 -7.67
C GLY A 319 3.62 10.37 -6.68
N ILE A 320 3.43 9.13 -7.14
CA ILE A 320 3.16 7.98 -6.26
C ILE A 320 4.40 7.64 -5.44
N PHE A 321 5.58 7.63 -6.07
CA PHE A 321 6.84 7.43 -5.37
C PHE A 321 7.10 8.53 -4.35
N ASP A 322 6.94 9.80 -4.75
CA ASP A 322 7.21 10.97 -3.91
C ASP A 322 6.29 11.00 -2.69
N GLU A 323 5.00 10.76 -2.85
CA GLU A 323 4.07 10.72 -1.71
C GLU A 323 4.32 9.50 -0.81
N SER A 324 4.75 8.36 -1.38
CA SER A 324 5.18 7.21 -0.57
C SER A 324 6.44 7.52 0.25
N GLN A 325 7.38 8.28 -0.31
CA GLN A 325 8.58 8.74 0.40
C GLN A 325 8.24 9.79 1.46
N ASN A 326 7.32 10.72 1.16
CA ASN A 326 6.81 11.69 2.11
C ASN A 326 6.12 11.01 3.31
N MET A 327 5.35 9.96 3.07
CA MET A 327 4.79 9.13 4.14
C MET A 327 5.90 8.54 5.03
N ILE A 328 6.95 7.97 4.44
CA ILE A 328 8.00 7.29 5.19
C ILE A 328 8.90 8.30 5.92
N GLU A 329 9.59 9.18 5.19
CA GLU A 329 10.57 10.09 5.79
C GLU A 329 9.91 11.31 6.42
N GLY A 330 8.94 11.93 5.73
CA GLY A 330 8.26 13.12 6.22
C GLY A 330 7.39 12.85 7.45
N HIS A 331 6.74 11.69 7.50
CA HIS A 331 5.83 11.32 8.59
C HIS A 331 6.35 10.21 9.50
N MET A 332 6.61 8.99 9.00
CA MET A 332 6.94 7.85 9.87
C MET A 332 8.25 8.05 10.63
N TYR A 333 9.30 8.58 9.99
CA TYR A 333 10.56 8.84 10.70
C TYR A 333 10.39 9.95 11.73
N THR A 334 9.63 10.99 11.40
CA THR A 334 9.33 12.11 12.29
C THR A 334 8.54 11.67 13.52
N GLN A 335 7.49 10.86 13.33
CA GLN A 335 6.70 10.35 14.46
C GLN A 335 7.47 9.27 15.22
N GLY A 336 8.21 8.41 14.53
CA GLY A 336 9.06 7.40 15.14
C GLY A 336 10.13 8.01 16.05
N ALA A 337 10.77 9.10 15.62
CA ALA A 337 11.71 9.84 16.46
C ALA A 337 11.06 10.52 17.68
N LYS A 338 9.77 10.86 17.64
CA LYS A 338 9.03 11.37 18.81
C LYS A 338 8.68 10.26 19.79
N ASP A 339 8.22 9.12 19.25
CA ASP A 339 7.75 7.98 20.05
C ASP A 339 8.87 7.00 20.41
N GLY A 340 10.09 7.21 19.91
CA GLY A 340 11.27 6.41 20.21
C GLY A 340 11.42 5.13 19.39
N TRP A 341 10.61 4.95 18.34
CA TRP A 341 10.74 3.87 17.38
C TRP A 341 11.86 4.16 16.37
N TRP A 342 12.67 3.14 16.08
CA TRP A 342 13.74 3.24 15.10
C TRP A 342 13.25 2.84 13.71
N ALA A 343 12.72 3.81 12.96
CA ALA A 343 12.47 3.65 11.54
C ALA A 343 13.76 3.77 10.73
N CYS A 344 13.90 3.00 9.66
CA CYS A 344 15.03 3.06 8.73
C CYS A 344 14.60 2.55 7.34
N PRO A 345 15.37 2.77 6.26
CA PRO A 345 15.02 2.16 4.98
C PRO A 345 15.26 0.65 5.05
N TYR A 346 14.40 -0.15 4.42
CA TYR A 346 14.60 -1.60 4.35
C TYR A 346 15.88 -1.96 3.61
N GLY A 347 16.88 -2.46 4.34
CA GLY A 347 18.26 -2.60 3.86
C GLY A 347 19.25 -1.64 4.50
N CYS A 348 18.85 -0.88 5.55
CA CYS A 348 19.65 0.11 6.30
C CYS A 348 20.97 -0.36 6.94
N THR A 349 21.42 -1.56 6.60
CA THR A 349 22.69 -2.16 7.01
C THR A 349 23.54 -2.57 5.79
N GLY A 350 23.25 -2.00 4.61
CA GLY A 350 23.93 -2.34 3.35
C GLY A 350 23.49 -3.68 2.72
N ALA A 351 22.33 -4.21 3.11
CA ALA A 351 21.83 -5.47 2.58
C ALA A 351 21.30 -5.30 1.13
N SER A 352 21.58 -6.28 0.26
CA SER A 352 21.10 -6.30 -1.13
C SER A 352 19.63 -6.72 -1.25
N VAL A 353 18.74 -5.94 -0.64
CA VAL A 353 17.29 -6.17 -0.58
C VAL A 353 16.52 -4.96 -1.12
N GLY A 354 15.20 -5.06 -1.19
CA GLY A 354 14.35 -3.91 -1.52
C GLY A 354 14.44 -3.46 -2.99
N LEU A 355 14.62 -4.39 -3.93
CA LEU A 355 14.75 -4.09 -5.36
C LEU A 355 13.40 -3.77 -6.04
N GLY A 356 13.47 -3.39 -7.31
CA GLY A 356 12.36 -2.95 -8.14
C GLY A 356 11.55 -4.06 -8.81
N GLU A 357 11.56 -5.30 -8.31
CA GLU A 357 10.81 -6.40 -8.91
C GLU A 357 9.28 -6.19 -8.83
N GLU A 358 8.57 -6.22 -9.97
CA GLU A 358 7.14 -5.92 -10.09
C GLU A 358 6.20 -6.93 -9.46
N THR A 359 6.68 -8.16 -9.21
CA THR A 359 5.89 -9.24 -8.60
C THR A 359 5.69 -9.04 -7.09
N ILE A 360 6.49 -8.17 -6.49
CA ILE A 360 6.43 -7.78 -5.07
C ILE A 360 5.31 -6.75 -4.85
N LEU A 361 4.48 -6.95 -3.82
CA LEU A 361 3.25 -6.17 -3.63
C LEU A 361 3.48 -4.66 -3.66
N ARG A 362 4.49 -4.15 -2.94
CA ARG A 362 4.78 -2.70 -2.91
C ARG A 362 4.96 -2.11 -4.32
N ASN A 363 5.67 -2.84 -5.18
CA ASN A 363 5.95 -2.41 -6.54
C ASN A 363 4.70 -2.59 -7.41
N THR A 364 3.99 -3.71 -7.27
CA THR A 364 2.70 -3.92 -7.96
C THR A 364 1.70 -2.80 -7.62
N LEU A 365 1.53 -2.47 -6.34
CA LEU A 365 0.66 -1.39 -5.87
C LEU A 365 1.06 -0.04 -6.44
N GLY A 366 2.36 0.28 -6.46
CA GLY A 366 2.86 1.51 -7.07
C GLY A 366 2.55 1.57 -8.57
N LEU A 367 2.70 0.45 -9.28
CA LEU A 367 2.37 0.32 -10.71
C LEU A 367 0.85 0.37 -10.96
N LYS A 368 0.05 0.04 -9.94
CA LYS A 368 -1.41 0.21 -9.87
C LYS A 368 -1.82 1.58 -9.30
N ASN A 369 -0.92 2.56 -9.30
CA ASN A 369 -1.17 3.95 -8.88
C ASN A 369 -1.61 4.11 -7.41
N THR A 370 -1.12 3.25 -6.52
CA THR A 370 -1.41 3.30 -5.07
C THR A 370 -0.19 3.78 -4.30
N VAL A 371 -0.35 4.82 -3.46
CA VAL A 371 0.69 5.26 -2.52
C VAL A 371 0.90 4.17 -1.48
N ASN A 372 2.13 3.69 -1.27
CA ASN A 372 2.31 2.54 -0.40
C ASN A 372 3.70 2.41 0.21
N SER A 373 3.79 1.56 1.22
CA SER A 373 5.06 1.13 1.81
C SER A 373 5.00 -0.34 2.20
N LEU A 374 6.17 -0.98 2.18
CA LEU A 374 6.40 -2.20 2.93
C LEU A 374 6.78 -1.87 4.38
N LEU A 375 6.47 -2.75 5.33
CA LEU A 375 7.05 -2.79 6.68
C LEU A 375 7.80 -4.12 6.84
N GLU A 376 9.07 -4.10 7.23
CA GLU A 376 9.90 -5.28 7.45
C GLU A 376 10.32 -5.34 8.92
N LEU A 377 9.33 -5.54 9.80
CA LEU A 377 9.49 -5.59 11.24
C LEU A 377 10.69 -6.45 11.61
N ARG A 378 11.55 -5.94 12.48
CA ARG A 378 12.66 -6.76 12.96
C ARG A 378 12.13 -8.01 13.65
N SER A 379 12.50 -9.19 13.17
CA SER A 379 11.93 -10.48 13.62
C SER A 379 12.46 -10.95 14.97
N SER A 380 13.62 -10.46 15.40
CA SER A 380 14.26 -10.80 16.68
C SER A 380 14.86 -9.58 17.36
N GLY A 381 15.19 -9.71 18.64
CA GLY A 381 16.01 -8.73 19.36
C GLY A 381 17.42 -8.60 18.76
N GLY A 382 18.36 -8.16 19.59
CA GLY A 382 19.78 -8.07 19.22
C GLY A 382 20.47 -6.93 19.95
N PRO A 383 21.58 -6.37 19.41
CA PRO A 383 22.44 -5.48 20.20
C PRO A 383 21.75 -4.21 20.72
N THR A 384 20.69 -3.74 20.05
CA THR A 384 19.91 -2.56 20.44
C THR A 384 18.63 -2.89 21.21
N ARG A 385 18.27 -4.18 21.31
CA ARG A 385 17.11 -4.74 22.00
C ARG A 385 17.51 -6.00 22.80
N PRO A 386 18.33 -5.89 23.85
CA PRO A 386 18.89 -7.07 24.51
C PRO A 386 17.89 -7.87 25.35
N ASP A 387 16.83 -7.26 25.89
CA ASP A 387 15.78 -7.96 26.66
C ASP A 387 14.86 -8.86 25.80
N GLU A 388 14.96 -8.75 24.48
CA GLU A 388 14.12 -9.48 23.52
C GLU A 388 14.74 -10.81 23.07
N GLY A 389 15.73 -11.33 23.81
CA GLY A 389 16.11 -12.74 23.75
C GLY A 389 14.97 -13.68 24.18
N ASN A 390 14.00 -13.18 24.96
CA ASN A 390 12.75 -13.88 25.27
C ASN A 390 11.77 -13.79 24.09
N THR A 391 11.34 -14.95 23.59
CA THR A 391 10.40 -15.06 22.47
C THR A 391 9.10 -14.27 22.69
N ALA A 392 8.46 -14.36 23.86
CA ALA A 392 7.19 -13.66 24.11
C ALA A 392 7.39 -12.13 24.13
N ASN A 393 8.48 -11.64 24.74
CA ASN A 393 8.81 -10.21 24.75
C ASN A 393 9.02 -9.69 23.33
N ASN A 394 9.82 -10.40 22.53
CA ASN A 394 10.09 -10.03 21.15
C ASN A 394 8.80 -10.01 20.29
N ARG A 395 7.92 -11.00 20.48
CA ARG A 395 6.61 -11.03 19.79
C ARG A 395 5.74 -9.83 20.14
N ARG A 396 5.71 -9.43 21.41
CA ARG A 396 5.01 -8.21 21.86
C ARG A 396 5.62 -6.95 21.27
N ARG A 397 6.95 -6.79 21.29
CA ARG A 397 7.61 -5.61 20.68
C ARG A 397 7.22 -5.45 19.21
N LYS A 398 7.41 -6.47 18.37
CA LYS A 398 7.15 -6.36 16.93
C LYS A 398 5.66 -6.13 16.62
N THR A 399 4.75 -6.77 17.37
CA THR A 399 3.30 -6.59 17.19
C THR A 399 2.88 -5.16 17.53
N TYR A 400 3.31 -4.63 18.67
CA TYR A 400 2.96 -3.25 19.06
C TYR A 400 3.66 -2.19 18.19
N SER A 401 4.83 -2.49 17.65
CA SER A 401 5.49 -1.60 16.68
C SER A 401 4.77 -1.56 15.33
N ALA A 402 4.18 -2.68 14.89
CA ALA A 402 3.28 -2.71 13.73
C ALA A 402 1.97 -1.97 13.99
N LEU A 403 1.35 -2.16 15.17
CA LEU A 403 0.13 -1.44 15.54
C LEU A 403 0.36 0.08 15.51
N TRP A 404 1.50 0.53 16.05
CA TRP A 404 1.91 1.93 15.95
C TRP A 404 2.04 2.38 14.49
N THR A 405 2.70 1.59 13.64
CA THR A 405 2.90 1.92 12.22
C THR A 405 1.58 2.06 11.47
N PHE A 406 0.65 1.12 11.64
CA PHE A 406 -0.65 1.17 10.96
C PHE A 406 -1.53 2.32 11.49
N THR A 407 -1.41 2.66 12.78
CA THR A 407 -2.07 3.84 13.35
C THR A 407 -1.52 5.14 12.75
N GLN A 408 -0.20 5.28 12.61
CA GLN A 408 0.42 6.43 11.94
C GLN A 408 0.08 6.48 10.45
N PHE A 409 -0.02 5.32 9.79
CA PHE A 409 -0.46 5.24 8.40
C PHE A 409 -1.88 5.80 8.23
N PHE A 410 -2.82 5.41 9.11
CA PHE A 410 -4.17 5.93 9.07
C PHE A 410 -4.23 7.45 9.36
N ALA A 411 -3.39 7.94 10.27
CA ALA A 411 -3.24 9.37 10.55
C ALA A 411 -2.69 10.14 9.33
N TYR A 412 -1.62 9.63 8.70
CA TYR A 412 -1.04 10.22 7.50
C TYR A 412 -2.05 10.27 6.34
N HIS A 413 -2.72 9.15 6.07
CA HIS A 413 -3.74 9.07 5.04
C HIS A 413 -4.82 10.13 5.24
N SER A 414 -5.37 10.23 6.46
CA SER A 414 -6.41 11.19 6.79
C SER A 414 -5.96 12.64 6.60
N ALA A 415 -4.72 12.95 6.95
CA ALA A 415 -4.15 14.29 6.81
C ALA A 415 -3.77 14.66 5.36
N ASN A 416 -3.48 13.67 4.50
CA ASN A 416 -2.92 13.87 3.17
C ASN A 416 -3.80 13.34 2.03
N ALA A 417 -5.06 12.98 2.29
CA ALA A 417 -5.97 12.40 1.29
C ALA A 417 -6.04 13.21 -0.01
N SER A 418 -5.99 14.55 0.06
CA SER A 418 -5.94 15.42 -1.13
C SER A 418 -4.66 15.26 -1.95
N ASN A 419 -3.50 15.14 -1.30
CA ASN A 419 -2.21 14.94 -1.97
C ASN A 419 -2.14 13.55 -2.59
N ILE A 420 -2.56 12.52 -1.85
CA ILE A 420 -2.61 11.12 -2.33
C ILE A 420 -3.53 11.00 -3.56
N THR A 421 -4.74 11.57 -3.50
CA THR A 421 -5.69 11.53 -4.62
C THR A 421 -5.20 12.34 -5.82
N THR A 422 -4.51 13.47 -5.60
CA THR A 422 -3.86 14.23 -6.67
C THR A 422 -2.77 13.42 -7.36
N ALA A 423 -1.84 12.84 -6.58
CA ALA A 423 -0.78 11.99 -7.09
C ALA A 423 -1.33 10.79 -7.88
N ARG A 424 -2.41 10.15 -7.38
CA ARG A 424 -3.10 9.06 -8.07
C ARG A 424 -3.78 9.50 -9.37
N ALA A 425 -4.46 10.64 -9.37
CA ALA A 425 -5.10 11.19 -10.56
C ALA A 425 -4.08 11.52 -11.66
N GLU A 426 -2.95 12.13 -11.28
CA GLU A 426 -1.83 12.41 -12.19
C GLU A 426 -1.19 11.12 -12.71
N ALA A 427 -0.99 10.13 -11.84
CA ALA A 427 -0.45 8.83 -12.22
C ALA A 427 -1.34 8.11 -13.25
N ILE A 428 -2.67 8.07 -13.03
CA ILE A 428 -3.62 7.47 -13.98
C ILE A 428 -3.56 8.17 -15.35
N LYS A 429 -3.49 9.50 -15.39
CA LYS A 429 -3.35 10.27 -16.64
C LYS A 429 -2.00 9.99 -17.31
N PHE A 430 -0.90 10.01 -16.55
CA PHE A 430 0.44 9.74 -17.04
C PHE A 430 0.58 8.34 -17.64
N GLN A 431 0.13 7.31 -16.94
CA GLN A 431 0.15 5.93 -17.44
C GLN A 431 -0.71 5.79 -18.69
N SER A 432 -1.93 6.33 -18.67
CA SER A 432 -2.84 6.27 -19.83
C SER A 432 -2.32 7.02 -21.05
N ALA A 433 -1.47 8.04 -20.86
CA ALA A 433 -0.84 8.79 -21.92
C ALA A 433 0.25 8.00 -22.66
N ASN A 434 0.61 6.78 -22.23
CA ASN A 434 1.62 5.91 -22.84
C ASN A 434 2.85 6.69 -23.37
N THR A 435 3.40 7.59 -22.55
CA THR A 435 4.58 8.38 -22.88
C THR A 435 5.80 7.91 -22.07
N GLY A 436 6.98 8.26 -22.56
CA GLY A 436 8.25 7.91 -21.91
C GLY A 436 8.62 6.44 -22.06
N ARG A 437 9.82 6.10 -21.56
CA ARG A 437 10.36 4.74 -21.63
C ARG A 437 9.58 3.75 -20.74
N ILE A 438 9.76 2.47 -21.00
CA ILE A 438 9.46 1.36 -20.10
C ILE A 438 10.78 0.77 -19.63
N VAL A 439 10.85 0.44 -18.35
CA VAL A 439 11.96 -0.28 -17.72
C VAL A 439 11.46 -1.66 -17.33
N PHE A 440 12.11 -2.73 -17.78
CA PHE A 440 11.71 -4.11 -17.46
C PHE A 440 12.17 -4.56 -16.08
N ARG A 441 13.32 -4.06 -15.62
CA ARG A 441 13.82 -4.26 -14.26
C ARG A 441 14.71 -3.08 -13.87
N GLY A 442 14.59 -2.61 -12.64
CA GLY A 442 15.45 -1.55 -12.11
C GLY A 442 14.75 -0.74 -11.03
N SER A 443 15.53 -0.22 -10.10
CA SER A 443 15.09 0.45 -8.90
C SER A 443 15.32 1.96 -8.98
N ARG A 444 14.36 2.74 -8.47
CA ARG A 444 14.53 4.16 -8.15
C ARG A 444 15.52 4.28 -6.98
N PRO A 445 16.49 5.20 -7.03
CA PRO A 445 17.43 5.39 -5.93
C PRO A 445 16.71 5.92 -4.68
N ILE A 446 17.14 5.48 -3.51
CA ILE A 446 16.82 6.11 -2.23
C ILE A 446 18.06 6.91 -1.81
N PRO A 447 17.98 8.24 -1.68
CA PRO A 447 19.12 9.05 -1.28
C PRO A 447 19.64 8.66 0.11
N ALA A 448 20.96 8.68 0.27
CA ALA A 448 21.58 8.53 1.59
C ALA A 448 21.55 9.87 2.33
N HIS A 449 21.27 9.82 3.63
CA HIS A 449 21.42 10.96 4.53
C HIS A 449 22.82 11.00 5.14
N PRO A 450 23.36 12.18 5.51
CA PRO A 450 24.63 12.24 6.25
C PRO A 450 24.55 11.50 7.58
N ALA A 451 25.55 10.67 7.87
CA ALA A 451 25.64 9.99 9.16
C ALA A 451 25.94 10.97 10.31
N PRO A 452 25.44 10.73 11.53
CA PRO A 452 24.55 9.61 11.90
C PRO A 452 23.09 9.91 11.56
N HIS A 453 22.44 9.03 10.80
CA HIS A 453 21.01 9.13 10.47
C HIS A 453 20.45 7.72 10.19
N PRO A 454 19.18 7.40 10.51
CA PRO A 454 18.59 6.10 10.21
C PRO A 454 18.63 5.72 8.72
N GLY A 455 18.64 6.70 7.83
CA GLY A 455 18.74 6.55 6.37
C GLY A 455 20.14 6.81 5.81
N ASP A 456 21.22 6.69 6.59
CA ASP A 456 22.58 6.92 6.10
C ASP A 456 23.09 5.82 5.14
N THR A 457 22.53 4.62 5.25
CA THR A 457 22.92 3.44 4.48
C THR A 457 21.73 2.90 3.69
N PRO A 458 21.27 3.58 2.63
CA PRO A 458 20.11 3.14 1.86
C PRO A 458 20.38 1.82 1.11
N PRO A 459 19.34 1.18 0.55
CA PRO A 459 19.50 -0.04 -0.23
C PRO A 459 20.31 0.23 -1.51
N PRO A 460 20.88 -0.80 -2.15
CA PRO A 460 21.76 -0.60 -3.29
C PRO A 460 21.06 0.12 -4.45
N LEU A 461 21.90 0.81 -5.24
CA LEU A 461 21.53 1.25 -6.58
C LEU A 461 21.40 0.02 -7.48
N ASP A 462 20.29 -0.04 -8.21
CA ASP A 462 19.97 -1.11 -9.14
C ASP A 462 19.45 -0.43 -10.42
N ALA A 463 20.40 0.10 -11.20
CA ALA A 463 20.08 0.84 -12.42
C ALA A 463 19.85 -0.13 -13.59
N PRO A 464 18.83 0.10 -14.44
CA PRO A 464 18.57 -0.76 -15.59
C PRO A 464 19.69 -0.70 -16.62
N GLY A 465 20.02 -1.86 -17.20
CA GLY A 465 20.79 -1.94 -18.45
C GLY A 465 20.04 -1.34 -19.64
N GLN A 466 20.74 -0.98 -20.71
CA GLN A 466 20.11 -0.42 -21.92
C GLN A 466 19.15 -1.40 -22.61
N ASP A 467 19.46 -2.69 -22.54
CA ASP A 467 18.66 -3.81 -23.01
C ASP A 467 17.40 -4.07 -22.16
N GLN A 468 17.34 -3.50 -20.95
CA GLN A 468 16.18 -3.54 -20.06
C GLN A 468 15.28 -2.30 -20.22
N ILE A 469 15.52 -1.47 -21.24
CA ILE A 469 14.77 -0.24 -21.50
C ILE A 469 14.12 -0.28 -22.87
N LEU A 470 12.80 -0.23 -22.89
CA LEU A 470 12.01 -0.01 -24.10
C LEU A 470 11.74 1.48 -24.28
N ASN A 471 12.54 2.13 -25.13
CA ASN A 471 12.48 3.57 -25.39
C ASN A 471 11.25 4.02 -26.20
N GLN A 472 10.75 3.14 -27.07
CA GLN A 472 9.57 3.38 -27.90
C GLN A 472 8.53 2.29 -27.60
N PRO A 473 7.66 2.52 -26.61
CA PRO A 473 6.59 1.59 -26.28
C PRO A 473 5.64 1.38 -27.47
N PRO A 474 5.15 0.15 -27.69
CA PRO A 474 4.13 -0.10 -28.70
C PRO A 474 2.80 0.57 -28.33
N CYS A 475 1.86 0.58 -29.26
CA CYS A 475 0.49 0.99 -28.97
C CYS A 475 -0.27 -0.06 -28.17
N ALA A 476 0.00 -1.32 -28.44
CA ALA A 476 -0.66 -2.46 -27.83
C ALA A 476 0.22 -3.71 -27.92
N TYR A 477 -0.13 -4.73 -27.15
CA TYR A 477 0.31 -6.10 -27.36
C TYR A 477 -0.83 -6.92 -27.96
N LYS A 478 -0.56 -7.69 -29.01
CA LYS A 478 -1.51 -8.63 -29.61
C LYS A 478 -1.21 -10.04 -29.12
N LEU A 479 -2.26 -10.70 -28.65
CA LEU A 479 -2.22 -12.08 -28.18
C LEU A 479 -3.05 -12.96 -29.14
N THR A 480 -2.52 -14.13 -29.44
CA THR A 480 -3.25 -15.18 -30.17
C THR A 480 -4.36 -15.79 -29.29
N GLU A 481 -5.27 -16.53 -29.92
CA GLU A 481 -6.31 -17.27 -29.19
C GLU A 481 -5.72 -18.26 -28.17
N ALA A 482 -4.67 -18.99 -28.56
CA ALA A 482 -3.98 -19.93 -27.69
C ALA A 482 -3.27 -19.24 -26.53
N GLN A 483 -2.65 -18.08 -26.75
CA GLN A 483 -2.02 -17.31 -25.68
C GLN A 483 -3.05 -16.75 -24.69
N TYR A 484 -4.18 -16.23 -25.19
CA TYR A 484 -5.17 -15.55 -24.36
C TYR A 484 -6.03 -16.51 -23.54
N ASN A 485 -6.57 -17.55 -24.17
CA ASN A 485 -7.53 -18.49 -23.57
C ASN A 485 -6.92 -19.87 -23.23
N GLY A 486 -5.67 -20.13 -23.61
CA GLY A 486 -4.97 -21.36 -23.22
C GLY A 486 -4.70 -21.40 -21.71
N ALA A 487 -4.79 -22.60 -21.14
CA ALA A 487 -4.44 -22.83 -19.75
C ALA A 487 -2.94 -22.58 -19.52
N ARG A 488 -2.63 -21.86 -18.43
CA ARG A 488 -1.27 -21.62 -17.97
C ARG A 488 -0.74 -22.81 -17.18
N THR A 489 0.57 -23.01 -17.20
CA THR A 489 1.25 -24.11 -16.51
C THR A 489 1.99 -23.68 -15.23
N ASP A 490 1.99 -22.38 -14.93
CA ASP A 490 2.71 -21.74 -13.82
C ASP A 490 1.83 -21.56 -12.57
N GLY A 491 0.59 -22.04 -12.59
CA GLY A 491 -0.33 -22.06 -11.44
C GLY A 491 -0.42 -23.45 -10.77
N PRO A 492 -1.09 -23.53 -9.61
CA PRO A 492 -1.27 -24.79 -8.89
C PRO A 492 -2.06 -25.82 -9.71
N THR A 493 -1.71 -27.10 -9.57
CA THR A 493 -2.38 -28.21 -10.24
C THR A 493 -3.88 -28.23 -9.92
N GLY A 494 -4.72 -28.28 -10.95
CA GLY A 494 -6.18 -28.31 -10.81
C GLY A 494 -6.82 -26.93 -10.59
N ARG A 495 -6.02 -25.86 -10.55
CA ARG A 495 -6.48 -24.46 -10.44
C ARG A 495 -5.72 -23.55 -11.42
N GLN A 496 -5.30 -24.10 -12.56
CA GLN A 496 -4.63 -23.33 -13.60
C GLN A 496 -5.57 -22.26 -14.16
N THR A 497 -5.03 -21.06 -14.37
CA THR A 497 -5.75 -19.92 -14.96
C THR A 497 -5.36 -19.71 -16.42
N THR A 498 -6.06 -18.84 -17.13
CA THR A 498 -5.67 -18.34 -18.46
C THR A 498 -5.06 -16.94 -18.35
N VAL A 499 -4.45 -16.44 -19.43
CA VAL A 499 -4.04 -15.03 -19.51
C VAL A 499 -5.26 -14.12 -19.41
N ALA A 500 -6.37 -14.48 -20.07
CA ALA A 500 -7.63 -13.73 -19.99
C ALA A 500 -8.10 -13.50 -18.55
N GLN A 501 -8.06 -14.55 -17.72
CA GLN A 501 -8.45 -14.44 -16.30
C GLN A 501 -7.52 -13.52 -15.52
N ARG A 502 -6.20 -13.61 -15.73
CA ARG A 502 -5.22 -12.75 -15.04
C ARG A 502 -5.32 -11.29 -15.46
N LEU A 503 -5.53 -11.02 -16.75
CA LEU A 503 -5.74 -9.65 -17.23
C LEU A 503 -7.06 -9.06 -16.68
N ALA A 504 -8.11 -9.89 -16.57
CA ALA A 504 -9.37 -9.49 -15.96
C ALA A 504 -9.22 -9.22 -14.45
N ALA A 505 -8.42 -10.01 -13.73
CA ALA A 505 -8.10 -9.78 -12.32
C ALA A 505 -7.36 -8.44 -12.10
N HIS A 506 -6.50 -8.04 -13.04
CA HIS A 506 -5.92 -6.68 -13.03
C HIS A 506 -6.91 -5.58 -13.43
N GLY A 507 -8.03 -5.92 -14.10
CA GLY A 507 -9.00 -4.96 -14.62
C GLY A 507 -8.62 -4.31 -15.96
N TRP A 508 -7.67 -4.91 -16.69
CA TRP A 508 -7.17 -4.35 -17.94
C TRP A 508 -8.19 -4.42 -19.07
N LYS A 509 -8.15 -3.41 -19.93
CA LYS A 509 -8.99 -3.32 -21.11
C LYS A 509 -8.36 -4.15 -22.22
N VAL A 510 -9.14 -5.10 -22.75
CA VAL A 510 -8.75 -5.98 -23.86
C VAL A 510 -9.76 -5.81 -25.00
N ILE A 511 -9.28 -5.67 -26.23
CA ILE A 511 -10.08 -5.51 -27.43
C ILE A 511 -10.01 -6.81 -28.22
N LYS A 512 -11.15 -7.49 -28.39
CA LYS A 512 -11.23 -8.64 -29.31
C LYS A 512 -11.17 -8.12 -30.75
N VAL A 513 -10.22 -8.61 -31.54
CA VAL A 513 -10.13 -8.37 -32.99
C VAL A 513 -10.33 -9.70 -33.74
N ALA A 514 -10.40 -9.64 -35.07
CA ALA A 514 -10.73 -10.80 -35.90
C ALA A 514 -9.79 -11.99 -35.67
N ASP A 515 -8.50 -11.74 -35.45
CA ASP A 515 -7.44 -12.75 -35.39
C ASP A 515 -6.68 -12.75 -34.04
N GLY A 516 -7.27 -12.20 -32.97
CA GLY A 516 -6.62 -12.18 -31.66
C GLY A 516 -7.24 -11.21 -30.66
N TYR A 517 -6.43 -10.80 -29.70
CA TYR A 517 -6.80 -9.90 -28.61
C TYR A 517 -5.74 -8.81 -28.47
N LEU A 518 -6.15 -7.54 -28.51
CA LEU A 518 -5.26 -6.41 -28.29
C LEU A 518 -5.36 -5.93 -26.85
N VAL A 519 -4.22 -5.72 -26.22
CA VAL A 519 -4.08 -5.06 -24.91
C VAL A 519 -3.44 -3.69 -25.14
N PRO A 520 -4.22 -2.60 -25.23
CA PRO A 520 -3.68 -1.26 -25.45
C PRO A 520 -2.77 -0.83 -24.31
N LEU A 521 -1.65 -0.16 -24.59
CA LEU A 521 -0.85 0.48 -23.55
C LEU A 521 -1.47 1.78 -23.04
N SER A 522 -2.35 2.42 -23.81
CA SER A 522 -3.08 3.62 -23.41
C SER A 522 -4.19 3.33 -22.41
N GLN A 523 -3.81 2.91 -21.19
CA GLN A 523 -4.70 2.64 -20.06
C GLN A 523 -4.00 2.86 -18.70
N PRO A 524 -4.74 2.93 -17.58
CA PRO A 524 -4.22 3.41 -16.28
C PRO A 524 -3.04 2.65 -15.66
N GLU A 525 -2.76 1.42 -16.08
CA GLU A 525 -1.70 0.57 -15.49
C GLU A 525 -0.61 0.22 -16.53
N ARG A 526 -0.41 1.09 -17.52
CA ARG A 526 0.59 0.96 -18.59
C ARG A 526 1.95 0.50 -18.11
N GLY A 527 2.43 0.97 -16.95
CA GLY A 527 3.73 0.63 -16.40
C GLY A 527 3.94 -0.85 -16.07
N LEU A 528 2.84 -1.61 -15.91
CA LEU A 528 2.86 -3.04 -15.60
C LEU A 528 2.64 -3.92 -16.84
N VAL A 529 1.88 -3.45 -17.84
CA VAL A 529 1.49 -4.26 -19.02
C VAL A 529 2.70 -4.88 -19.75
N PRO A 530 3.75 -4.13 -20.12
CA PRO A 530 4.93 -4.70 -20.78
C PRO A 530 5.71 -5.67 -19.89
N LEU A 531 5.64 -5.51 -18.58
CA LEU A 531 6.34 -6.41 -17.63
C LEU A 531 5.72 -7.81 -17.60
N LEU A 532 4.53 -7.98 -18.20
CA LEU A 532 3.84 -9.26 -18.30
C LEU A 532 3.69 -9.73 -19.74
N LEU A 533 3.53 -8.82 -20.71
CA LEU A 533 3.14 -9.17 -22.08
C LEU A 533 4.26 -9.03 -23.12
N ASP A 534 5.43 -8.54 -22.73
CA ASP A 534 6.55 -8.36 -23.65
C ASP A 534 7.55 -9.52 -23.53
N GLY A 535 8.11 -10.00 -24.64
CA GLY A 535 9.17 -11.01 -24.64
C GLY A 535 10.45 -10.60 -23.90
N GLN A 536 10.64 -9.31 -23.57
CA GLN A 536 11.74 -8.81 -22.73
C GLN A 536 11.40 -8.76 -21.23
N ALA A 537 10.19 -9.13 -20.84
CA ALA A 537 9.80 -9.20 -19.44
C ALA A 537 10.66 -10.19 -18.65
N ALA A 538 11.11 -9.78 -17.47
CA ALA A 538 11.90 -10.64 -16.59
C ALA A 538 11.07 -11.80 -16.00
N GLU A 539 9.84 -11.52 -15.58
CA GLU A 539 8.88 -12.49 -15.03
C GLU A 539 7.61 -12.51 -15.91
N GLY A 540 7.78 -12.64 -17.22
CA GLY A 540 6.70 -12.47 -18.19
C GLY A 540 5.57 -13.49 -18.06
N LEU A 541 4.33 -13.04 -18.30
CA LEU A 541 3.15 -13.89 -18.41
C LEU A 541 3.09 -14.55 -19.79
N VAL A 542 3.29 -13.80 -20.86
CA VAL A 542 3.30 -14.29 -22.25
C VAL A 542 4.06 -13.33 -23.17
N ASP A 543 4.66 -13.85 -24.24
CA ASP A 543 5.31 -13.03 -25.28
C ASP A 543 4.29 -12.59 -26.34
N GLY A 544 3.70 -11.41 -26.14
CA GLY A 544 2.75 -10.81 -27.06
C GLY A 544 3.43 -10.03 -28.20
N GLU A 545 2.78 -10.01 -29.37
CA GLU A 545 3.26 -9.25 -30.52
C GLU A 545 3.11 -7.74 -30.27
N ARG A 546 4.22 -6.99 -30.36
CA ARG A 546 4.21 -5.52 -30.26
C ARG A 546 3.52 -4.90 -31.48
N ILE A 547 2.47 -4.13 -31.26
CA ILE A 547 1.79 -3.38 -32.32
C ILE A 547 2.30 -1.94 -32.36
N ALA A 548 3.03 -1.60 -33.42
CA ALA A 548 3.56 -0.25 -33.64
C ALA A 548 2.45 0.76 -34.00
N PRO A 549 2.69 2.07 -33.81
CA PRO A 549 1.80 3.11 -34.35
C PRO A 549 1.61 2.97 -35.86
N THR A 550 0.37 3.07 -36.33
CA THR A 550 0.04 3.04 -37.77
C THR A 550 0.06 4.43 -38.38
N LEU A 551 -0.12 5.47 -37.56
CA LEU A 551 -0.06 6.87 -38.00
C LEU A 551 0.70 7.71 -36.98
N THR A 552 1.74 8.37 -37.49
CA THR A 552 2.52 9.41 -36.80
C THR A 552 2.62 10.63 -37.72
N GLY A 553 2.90 11.81 -37.17
CA GLY A 553 3.01 13.04 -37.99
C GLY A 553 1.65 13.58 -38.42
N THR A 554 1.58 14.29 -39.56
CA THR A 554 0.36 15.00 -39.99
C THR A 554 -0.41 14.24 -41.08
N HIS A 555 -1.72 14.06 -40.87
CA HIS A 555 -2.69 13.61 -41.87
C HIS A 555 -3.68 14.74 -42.19
N ASN A 556 -3.81 15.10 -43.47
CA ASN A 556 -4.77 16.10 -43.92
C ASN A 556 -5.96 15.42 -44.61
N GLY A 557 -7.17 15.84 -44.26
CA GLY A 557 -8.42 15.29 -44.80
C GLY A 557 -9.03 14.20 -43.93
N PRO A 558 -10.15 13.61 -44.38
CA PRO A 558 -10.85 12.55 -43.66
C PRO A 558 -9.97 11.32 -43.41
N LEU A 559 -10.14 10.67 -42.26
CA LEU A 559 -9.52 9.39 -41.91
C LEU A 559 -10.62 8.37 -41.63
N THR A 560 -10.67 7.30 -42.43
CA THR A 560 -11.59 6.17 -42.20
C THR A 560 -10.80 4.97 -41.72
N VAL A 561 -11.17 4.41 -40.57
CA VAL A 561 -10.52 3.26 -39.95
C VAL A 561 -11.38 2.02 -40.17
N SER A 562 -10.87 1.06 -40.93
CA SER A 562 -11.55 -0.21 -41.27
C SER A 562 -10.99 -1.44 -40.55
N GLY A 563 -9.79 -1.34 -39.99
CA GLY A 563 -9.11 -2.39 -39.23
C GLY A 563 -8.63 -1.86 -37.88
N VAL A 564 -7.39 -2.18 -37.51
CA VAL A 564 -6.75 -1.60 -36.31
C VAL A 564 -5.92 -0.39 -36.75
N ALA A 565 -6.21 0.79 -36.17
CA ALA A 565 -5.38 1.98 -36.33
C ALA A 565 -4.89 2.45 -34.96
N CYS A 566 -3.60 2.76 -34.87
CA CYS A 566 -3.00 3.45 -33.75
C CYS A 566 -2.39 4.79 -34.18
N LEU A 567 -2.87 5.88 -33.56
CA LEU A 567 -2.37 7.24 -33.74
C LEU A 567 -1.54 7.60 -32.49
N ALA A 568 -0.26 7.86 -32.67
CA ALA A 568 0.64 8.24 -31.59
C ALA A 568 1.34 9.56 -31.92
N GLY A 569 1.08 10.61 -31.14
CA GLY A 569 1.65 11.93 -31.41
C GLY A 569 1.27 12.50 -32.78
N ALA A 570 0.14 12.08 -33.34
CA ALA A 570 -0.29 12.44 -34.68
C ALA A 570 -1.09 13.75 -34.68
N THR A 571 -1.12 14.44 -35.83
CA THR A 571 -2.02 15.55 -36.11
C THR A 571 -2.96 15.16 -37.24
N VAL A 572 -4.26 15.14 -36.99
CA VAL A 572 -5.29 14.85 -38.01
C VAL A 572 -6.10 16.10 -38.27
N ARG A 573 -6.11 16.58 -39.51
CA ARG A 573 -6.92 17.73 -39.96
C ARG A 573 -8.10 17.27 -40.81
N GLY A 574 -9.12 16.78 -40.15
CA GLY A 574 -10.32 16.24 -40.79
C GLY A 574 -11.10 15.31 -39.86
N PRO A 575 -12.28 14.85 -40.29
CA PRO A 575 -13.09 13.91 -39.51
C PRO A 575 -12.42 12.54 -39.44
N ILE A 576 -12.52 11.89 -38.27
CA ILE A 576 -12.15 10.48 -38.08
C ILE A 576 -13.43 9.64 -37.97
N LYS A 577 -13.56 8.60 -38.79
CA LYS A 577 -14.66 7.63 -38.73
C LYS A 577 -14.11 6.22 -38.52
N VAL A 578 -14.53 5.57 -37.44
CA VAL A 578 -14.20 4.17 -37.14
C VAL A 578 -15.37 3.29 -37.59
N GLN A 579 -15.10 2.37 -38.51
CA GLN A 579 -16.11 1.48 -39.06
C GLN A 579 -16.52 0.39 -38.04
N PRO A 580 -17.71 -0.21 -38.21
CA PRO A 580 -18.12 -1.33 -37.39
C PRO A 580 -17.09 -2.46 -37.38
N GLY A 581 -16.72 -2.94 -36.19
CA GLY A 581 -15.69 -3.97 -36.00
C GLY A 581 -14.24 -3.50 -36.08
N ALA A 582 -13.98 -2.26 -36.46
CA ALA A 582 -12.65 -1.68 -36.45
C ALA A 582 -12.22 -1.22 -35.05
N THR A 583 -10.94 -0.91 -34.87
CA THR A 583 -10.35 -0.45 -33.61
C THR A 583 -9.55 0.82 -33.82
N LEU A 584 -9.79 1.82 -32.98
CA LEU A 584 -9.00 3.05 -32.95
C LEU A 584 -8.36 3.23 -31.58
N ILE A 585 -7.04 3.33 -31.55
CA ILE A 585 -6.24 3.71 -30.39
C ILE A 585 -5.57 5.05 -30.70
N VAL A 586 -5.85 6.08 -29.92
CA VAL A 586 -5.26 7.42 -30.10
C VAL A 586 -4.59 7.83 -28.81
N ASN A 587 -3.34 8.26 -28.92
CA ASN A 587 -2.55 8.70 -27.80
C ASN A 587 -1.76 9.97 -28.13
N GLY A 588 -1.80 10.96 -27.24
CA GLY A 588 -0.98 12.17 -27.34
C GLY A 588 -1.17 12.96 -28.65
N SER A 589 -2.34 12.86 -29.28
CA SER A 589 -2.57 13.36 -30.65
C SER A 589 -3.45 14.62 -30.68
N SER A 590 -3.39 15.35 -31.79
CA SER A 590 -4.22 16.54 -32.05
C SER A 590 -5.16 16.27 -33.22
N ILE A 591 -6.46 16.40 -33.02
CA ILE A 591 -7.50 16.12 -34.01
C ILE A 591 -8.32 17.40 -34.21
N ASN A 592 -8.30 17.93 -35.43
CA ASN A 592 -9.16 19.02 -35.85
C ASN A 592 -10.28 18.46 -36.74
N GLY A 593 -11.40 18.11 -36.11
CA GLY A 593 -12.52 17.43 -36.73
C GLY A 593 -13.27 16.52 -35.74
N PRO A 594 -14.48 16.06 -36.10
CA PRO A 594 -15.23 15.11 -35.30
C PRO A 594 -14.55 13.73 -35.27
N VAL A 595 -14.71 13.00 -34.16
CA VAL A 595 -14.32 11.59 -34.02
C VAL A 595 -15.57 10.76 -33.79
N ASP A 596 -15.87 9.84 -34.69
CA ASP A 596 -17.05 8.99 -34.61
C ASP A 596 -16.65 7.51 -34.65
N ALA A 597 -16.85 6.83 -33.52
CA ALA A 597 -16.69 5.39 -33.39
C ALA A 597 -18.05 4.71 -33.23
N SER A 598 -18.52 4.06 -34.30
CA SER A 598 -19.84 3.44 -34.36
C SER A 598 -19.73 1.93 -34.63
N GLY A 599 -20.24 1.11 -33.72
CA GLY A 599 -20.17 -0.35 -33.83
C GLY A 599 -18.75 -0.94 -33.73
N ALA A 600 -17.78 -0.12 -33.30
CA ALA A 600 -16.36 -0.46 -33.24
C ALA A 600 -16.08 -1.65 -32.30
N ALA A 601 -15.02 -2.41 -32.59
CA ALA A 601 -14.51 -3.44 -31.69
C ALA A 601 -13.85 -2.85 -30.44
N GLY A 602 -13.29 -1.64 -30.52
CA GLY A 602 -12.75 -0.91 -29.37
C GLY A 602 -12.38 0.52 -29.74
N PHE A 603 -12.47 1.43 -28.76
CA PHE A 603 -12.15 2.85 -28.94
C PHE A 603 -11.39 3.40 -27.74
N VAL A 604 -10.13 3.78 -27.96
CA VAL A 604 -9.24 4.35 -26.94
C VAL A 604 -8.77 5.71 -27.42
N LEU A 605 -8.96 6.73 -26.59
CA LEU A 605 -8.54 8.11 -26.82
C LEU A 605 -7.94 8.65 -25.52
N THR A 606 -6.63 8.88 -25.51
CA THR A 606 -5.90 9.31 -24.31
C THR A 606 -4.98 10.49 -24.58
N ALA A 607 -4.85 11.37 -23.59
CA ALA A 607 -3.92 12.51 -23.60
C ALA A 607 -3.97 13.36 -24.89
N SER A 608 -5.14 13.44 -25.53
CA SER A 608 -5.29 14.02 -26.87
C SER A 608 -6.14 15.29 -26.85
N THR A 609 -5.96 16.15 -27.85
CA THR A 609 -6.82 17.31 -28.09
C THR A 609 -7.75 17.04 -29.27
N VAL A 610 -9.05 17.26 -29.10
CA VAL A 610 -10.05 17.14 -30.17
C VAL A 610 -10.81 18.46 -30.31
N GLN A 611 -10.77 19.05 -31.50
CA GLN A 611 -11.62 20.18 -31.89
C GLN A 611 -12.80 19.65 -32.70
N GLY A 612 -13.87 19.28 -32.01
CA GLY A 612 -15.02 18.61 -32.61
C GLY A 612 -15.73 17.67 -31.62
N PRO A 613 -16.92 17.16 -31.98
CA PRO A 613 -17.62 16.18 -31.18
C PRO A 613 -16.88 14.83 -31.15
N VAL A 614 -17.00 14.11 -30.03
CA VAL A 614 -16.50 12.74 -29.87
C VAL A 614 -17.68 11.82 -29.58
N ASN A 615 -17.92 10.85 -30.46
CA ASN A 615 -19.01 9.89 -30.34
C ASN A 615 -18.47 8.46 -30.23
N ALA A 616 -18.92 7.74 -29.20
CA ALA A 616 -18.71 6.31 -29.01
C ALA A 616 -20.08 5.64 -28.92
N THR A 617 -20.55 5.10 -30.04
CA THR A 617 -21.91 4.56 -30.18
C THR A 617 -21.86 3.07 -30.49
N GLY A 618 -22.50 2.24 -29.66
CA GLY A 618 -22.60 0.80 -29.94
C GLY A 618 -21.25 0.07 -30.00
N VAL A 619 -20.21 0.60 -29.36
CA VAL A 619 -18.90 -0.05 -29.28
C VAL A 619 -19.05 -1.35 -28.49
N ARG A 620 -18.51 -2.44 -29.06
CA ARG A 620 -18.64 -3.80 -28.54
C ARG A 620 -17.56 -4.19 -27.54
N GLY A 621 -16.39 -3.57 -27.63
CA GLY A 621 -15.31 -3.72 -26.65
C GLY A 621 -15.14 -2.47 -25.79
N PRO A 622 -13.95 -2.24 -25.23
CA PRO A 622 -13.73 -1.13 -24.29
C PRO A 622 -13.82 0.23 -24.98
N VAL A 623 -14.40 1.19 -24.25
CA VAL A 623 -14.32 2.62 -24.52
C VAL A 623 -13.47 3.25 -23.42
N VAL A 624 -12.35 3.89 -23.79
CA VAL A 624 -11.40 4.52 -22.87
C VAL A 624 -11.15 5.95 -23.30
N LEU A 625 -11.62 6.92 -22.51
CA LEU A 625 -11.43 8.35 -22.68
C LEU A 625 -10.71 8.90 -21.45
N VAL A 626 -9.40 9.09 -21.52
CA VAL A 626 -8.60 9.52 -20.35
C VAL A 626 -7.72 10.73 -20.64
N GLY A 627 -7.85 11.79 -19.84
CA GLY A 627 -6.92 12.93 -19.88
C GLY A 627 -6.99 13.75 -21.17
N ASN A 628 -8.13 13.75 -21.88
CA ASN A 628 -8.28 14.48 -23.14
C ASN A 628 -8.75 15.92 -22.93
N LYS A 629 -8.47 16.78 -23.90
CA LYS A 629 -9.08 18.11 -24.04
C LYS A 629 -9.99 18.12 -25.27
N ILE A 630 -11.30 18.19 -25.05
CA ILE A 630 -12.31 18.07 -26.11
C ILE A 630 -13.10 19.37 -26.19
N SER A 631 -13.08 20.02 -27.35
CA SER A 631 -13.90 21.18 -27.67
C SER A 631 -15.09 20.74 -28.52
N GLY A 632 -16.16 20.30 -27.86
CA GLY A 632 -17.34 19.72 -28.48
C GLY A 632 -18.09 18.79 -27.50
N PRO A 633 -19.28 18.31 -27.89
CA PRO A 633 -20.02 17.33 -27.09
C PRO A 633 -19.31 15.97 -27.10
N VAL A 634 -19.42 15.25 -25.98
CA VAL A 634 -18.97 13.86 -25.83
C VAL A 634 -20.18 12.97 -25.58
N ASN A 635 -20.39 11.99 -26.46
CA ASN A 635 -21.50 11.05 -26.38
C ASN A 635 -20.99 9.60 -26.26
N VAL A 636 -21.35 8.92 -25.17
CA VAL A 636 -21.02 7.51 -24.94
C VAL A 636 -22.34 6.74 -24.85
N VAL A 637 -22.77 6.15 -25.95
CA VAL A 637 -24.17 5.69 -26.14
C VAL A 637 -24.24 4.22 -26.52
N ASN A 638 -25.11 3.46 -25.86
CA ASN A 638 -25.45 2.07 -26.20
C ASN A 638 -24.24 1.12 -26.31
N ASN A 639 -23.15 1.38 -25.58
CA ASN A 639 -21.98 0.51 -25.61
C ASN A 639 -22.24 -0.76 -24.79
N THR A 640 -21.73 -1.89 -25.28
CA THR A 640 -22.06 -3.24 -24.76
C THR A 640 -20.85 -3.99 -24.18
N GLY A 641 -19.64 -3.43 -24.32
CA GLY A 641 -18.46 -3.96 -23.66
C GLY A 641 -18.44 -3.67 -22.15
N VAL A 642 -17.27 -3.87 -21.53
CA VAL A 642 -17.01 -3.49 -20.14
C VAL A 642 -17.31 -2.00 -19.90
N ALA A 643 -17.56 -1.62 -18.64
CA ALA A 643 -17.82 -0.24 -18.24
C ALA A 643 -16.87 0.76 -18.94
N PRO A 644 -17.41 1.74 -19.70
CA PRO A 644 -16.61 2.80 -20.31
C PRO A 644 -15.79 3.53 -19.25
N LEU A 645 -14.50 3.73 -19.50
CA LEU A 645 -13.63 4.53 -18.65
C LEU A 645 -13.62 5.96 -19.18
N VAL A 646 -14.23 6.89 -18.45
CA VAL A 646 -14.27 8.31 -18.79
C VAL A 646 -13.68 9.08 -17.60
N ALA A 647 -12.39 9.38 -17.65
CA ALA A 647 -11.64 9.86 -16.49
C ALA A 647 -10.74 11.07 -16.81
N GLY A 648 -10.78 12.10 -15.97
CA GLY A 648 -9.82 13.19 -16.03
C GLY A 648 -9.82 14.02 -17.32
N ASN A 649 -10.91 14.01 -18.10
CA ASN A 649 -11.04 14.78 -19.33
C ASN A 649 -11.49 16.22 -19.04
N THR A 650 -11.08 17.15 -19.90
CA THR A 650 -11.63 18.50 -19.99
C THR A 650 -12.53 18.59 -21.21
N VAL A 651 -13.84 18.74 -21.01
CA VAL A 651 -14.86 18.79 -22.05
C VAL A 651 -15.50 20.18 -22.10
N ASN A 652 -15.20 20.94 -23.14
CA ASN A 652 -15.85 22.22 -23.43
C ASN A 652 -17.12 21.95 -24.26
N GLY A 653 -18.15 21.39 -23.60
CA GLY A 653 -19.39 20.91 -24.20
C GLY A 653 -20.16 20.03 -23.22
N PRO A 654 -21.33 19.48 -23.60
CA PRO A 654 -22.05 18.50 -22.79
C PRO A 654 -21.35 17.13 -22.80
N LEU A 655 -21.50 16.38 -21.71
CA LEU A 655 -21.09 14.98 -21.56
C LEU A 655 -22.33 14.12 -21.31
N SER A 656 -22.69 13.27 -22.28
CA SER A 656 -23.90 12.45 -22.23
C SER A 656 -23.59 10.97 -22.35
N CYS A 657 -24.13 10.17 -21.42
CA CYS A 657 -23.95 8.72 -21.44
C CYS A 657 -25.27 8.00 -21.21
N THR A 658 -25.76 7.29 -22.22
CA THR A 658 -27.11 6.70 -22.20
C THR A 658 -27.11 5.31 -22.80
N GLY A 659 -27.87 4.39 -22.19
CA GLY A 659 -28.08 3.03 -22.71
C GLY A 659 -26.86 2.12 -22.72
N ASN A 660 -25.74 2.52 -22.08
CA ASN A 660 -24.59 1.63 -21.92
C ASN A 660 -24.96 0.47 -20.98
N THR A 661 -24.50 -0.74 -21.27
CA THR A 661 -24.80 -1.94 -20.48
C THR A 661 -24.29 -1.79 -19.04
N HIS A 662 -23.09 -1.21 -18.89
CA HIS A 662 -22.54 -0.81 -17.61
C HIS A 662 -22.39 0.71 -17.56
N ALA A 663 -22.71 1.31 -16.41
CA ALA A 663 -22.51 2.75 -16.22
C ALA A 663 -21.01 3.10 -16.37
N PRO A 664 -20.68 4.24 -17.00
CA PRO A 664 -19.29 4.68 -17.08
C PRO A 664 -18.68 4.90 -15.69
N VAL A 665 -17.37 4.67 -15.59
CA VAL A 665 -16.56 4.87 -14.39
C VAL A 665 -15.43 5.86 -14.66
N ASN A 666 -14.93 6.53 -13.62
CA ASN A 666 -13.84 7.51 -13.74
C ASN A 666 -12.63 7.21 -12.85
N LEU A 667 -12.61 6.07 -12.14
CA LEU A 667 -11.54 5.73 -11.19
C LEU A 667 -11.29 6.84 -10.15
N GLU A 668 -12.33 7.55 -9.72
CA GLU A 668 -12.24 8.69 -8.79
C GLU A 668 -11.41 9.85 -9.35
N VAL A 669 -11.16 9.87 -10.67
CA VAL A 669 -10.50 10.97 -11.38
C VAL A 669 -11.55 11.78 -12.14
N ALA A 670 -12.02 12.85 -11.50
CA ALA A 670 -13.11 13.68 -12.01
C ALA A 670 -12.85 14.28 -13.40
N ASN A 671 -13.90 14.34 -14.22
CA ASN A 671 -13.90 15.10 -15.47
C ASN A 671 -14.31 16.57 -15.22
N THR A 672 -13.66 17.50 -15.92
CA THR A 672 -14.04 18.92 -15.95
C THR A 672 -14.92 19.17 -17.17
N VAL A 673 -16.19 19.51 -16.96
CA VAL A 673 -17.18 19.67 -18.05
C VAL A 673 -17.82 21.06 -17.96
N SER A 674 -17.78 21.84 -19.06
CA SER A 674 -18.39 23.18 -19.08
C SER A 674 -19.89 23.16 -19.40
N GLY A 675 -20.39 22.08 -20.01
CA GLY A 675 -21.81 21.84 -20.28
C GLY A 675 -22.45 20.87 -19.28
N PRO A 676 -23.73 20.49 -19.49
CA PRO A 676 -24.40 19.54 -18.61
C PRO A 676 -23.77 18.14 -18.70
N LYS A 677 -23.71 17.46 -17.55
CA LYS A 677 -23.50 16.00 -17.46
C LYS A 677 -24.86 15.32 -17.32
N SER A 678 -25.18 14.35 -18.16
CA SER A 678 -26.51 13.71 -18.18
C SER A 678 -26.46 12.19 -18.04
N SER A 679 -27.59 11.62 -17.60
CA SER A 679 -27.85 10.18 -17.56
C SER A 679 -26.77 9.42 -16.75
N GLN A 680 -26.18 8.36 -17.32
CA GLN A 680 -25.19 7.53 -16.65
C GLN A 680 -23.88 8.28 -16.37
N CYS A 681 -23.65 9.45 -16.99
CA CYS A 681 -22.47 10.27 -16.76
C CYS A 681 -22.64 11.39 -15.73
N ALA A 682 -23.80 11.48 -15.06
CA ALA A 682 -24.00 12.46 -14.00
C ALA A 682 -22.96 12.35 -12.85
N ARG A 683 -22.43 11.14 -12.61
CA ARG A 683 -21.50 10.82 -11.52
C ARG A 683 -20.03 10.76 -11.92
N VAL A 684 -19.68 10.85 -13.21
CA VAL A 684 -18.27 10.76 -13.67
C VAL A 684 -17.63 12.11 -13.94
#